data_AF-A0A661N4N9-F1
#
_entry.id   AF-A0A661N4N9-F1
#
_cell.length_a   1.000
_cell.length_b   1.000
_cell.length_c   1.000
_cell.angle_alpha   90.00
_cell.angle_beta   90.00
_cell.angle_gamma   90.00
#
_symmetry.space_group_name_H-M   'P 1'
#
loop_
_entity.id
_entity.type
_entity.pdbx_description
1 polymer ?
#
loop_
_entity_poly.entity_id
_entity_poly.type
_entity_poly.pdbx_seq_one_letter_code
_entity_poly.pdbx_strand_id
1 'polypeptide(L)'
;MPHRVEITLLVSLFALWVLPACFESHDYVLPVAPNPGDPCATVAECVGGTRCVFPGLFPGGYCSNECEDGCVGDTRCDFAYGDGLCLLECEDDSECRLGYHCFGDVCRPPCRNPEDCGSPEALCTDGRCMGPECASARDCAEGSACFEGRCIVSPRDAGMDLPVGAPCFSGSECVTGLCLPPELGGTCGEICSSRRTCRFDQACAPTLIDRDGDGRPEAVTGACVDGDPTGRFLAGACTTGSDCESRSCIDGQCVEVCETADLDCLPGQACVFLSFPGPGLQFPGCGYAPRTGLVEVQDFPLGTLSLSASGLSTRVNFAIPDDAVSVTLFAQNVGGEAVPIAYRSLDAPDDTRLFDLEELASFIDQPIRWLPISNEEAATISVPSSTPDRVDILPGRYGAQVMLLGDGSGGARSADVELTMRVKRGEALRGGTIDLDIYLVGVGFDASAAPGEARLTEATENLRGIWATAGLTLGDIRFHDVAAAAAGRLSIIDTVDGRESELAELMRLGAGTTGDAISIFLVRSIAADGDGGIILGIAGGIPGPPGVHGTMHSGVAVTYDSSVIGSGTRGARNLAQIIAHETGHYLGLYHVRERLPPCPAGTGPTDGRPCAPFGGGDVLADTSPRDGENLMWWALGGDTGRRYNVTLSPGQSSVLLRSPVVLP
;
A
#
# COMPACT_ATOMS: atom_id res chain seq x y z
N MET A 1 -17.95 -22.80 28.29
CA MET A 1 -17.48 -23.21 29.64
C MET A 1 -15.96 -23.12 29.64
N PRO A 2 -15.35 -22.46 30.63
CA PRO A 2 -13.92 -22.14 30.64
C PRO A 2 -13.12 -23.22 31.37
N HIS A 3 -11.86 -23.42 30.99
CA HIS A 3 -10.89 -24.08 31.87
C HIS A 3 -9.73 -23.12 32.17
N ARG A 4 -9.75 -22.61 33.40
CA ARG A 4 -8.58 -22.15 34.15
C ARG A 4 -7.78 -23.38 34.57
N VAL A 5 -6.45 -23.28 34.58
CA VAL A 5 -5.60 -24.13 35.42
C VAL A 5 -4.69 -23.22 36.24
N GLU A 6 -4.76 -23.45 37.55
CA GLU A 6 -4.06 -22.76 38.62
C GLU A 6 -2.58 -23.17 38.72
N ILE A 7 -1.77 -22.21 39.14
CA ILE A 7 -0.40 -22.37 39.62
C ILE A 7 -0.44 -22.67 41.12
N THR A 8 0.30 -23.68 41.61
CA THR A 8 0.72 -23.76 43.03
C THR A 8 2.01 -24.58 43.20
N LEU A 9 3.02 -23.90 43.75
CA LEU A 9 4.16 -24.28 44.63
C LEU A 9 4.72 -25.72 44.69
N LEU A 10 6.06 -25.80 44.77
CA LEU A 10 6.75 -26.41 45.94
C LEU A 10 8.24 -26.00 46.04
N VAL A 11 8.58 -25.44 47.20
CA VAL A 11 9.92 -25.22 47.77
C VAL A 11 10.30 -26.45 48.61
N SER A 12 11.58 -26.87 48.66
CA SER A 12 12.34 -27.12 49.91
C SER A 12 13.67 -27.89 49.76
N LEU A 13 14.72 -27.30 50.36
CA LEU A 13 15.80 -27.84 51.21
C LEU A 13 16.61 -29.10 50.79
N PHE A 14 17.95 -29.04 50.88
CA PHE A 14 18.72 -29.54 52.05
C PHE A 14 20.23 -29.23 51.95
N ALA A 15 20.87 -29.15 53.13
CA ALA A 15 22.23 -28.69 53.38
C ALA A 15 23.26 -29.83 53.61
N LEU A 16 24.53 -29.40 53.81
CA LEU A 16 25.56 -29.91 54.76
C LEU A 16 26.67 -30.85 54.23
N TRP A 17 27.96 -30.43 54.36
CA TRP A 17 29.07 -31.04 55.15
C TRP A 17 30.51 -30.70 54.63
N VAL A 18 31.26 -29.97 55.48
CA VAL A 18 32.61 -30.29 56.02
C VAL A 18 33.94 -29.96 55.31
N LEU A 19 34.79 -29.23 56.08
CA LEU A 19 36.23 -28.96 55.97
C LEU A 19 37.10 -30.22 56.19
N PRO A 20 38.38 -30.22 55.77
CA PRO A 20 39.44 -29.95 56.76
C PRO A 20 40.61 -29.11 56.23
N ALA A 21 41.33 -28.50 57.17
CA ALA A 21 42.60 -27.81 56.99
C ALA A 21 43.80 -28.77 56.91
N CYS A 22 44.93 -28.33 56.31
CA CYS A 22 46.27 -28.27 56.94
C CYS A 22 47.42 -27.86 55.98
N PHE A 23 48.12 -26.78 56.37
CA PHE A 23 49.58 -26.53 56.47
C PHE A 23 50.58 -26.51 55.27
N GLU A 24 51.22 -25.32 55.14
CA GLU A 24 52.62 -24.92 54.85
C GLU A 24 53.42 -25.46 53.64
N SER A 25 53.94 -24.54 52.81
CA SER A 25 55.31 -24.01 52.95
C SER A 25 55.59 -22.84 51.98
N HIS A 26 56.34 -21.86 52.47
CA HIS A 26 56.86 -20.72 51.72
C HIS A 26 58.11 -21.13 50.93
N ASP A 27 58.18 -20.75 49.65
CA ASP A 27 59.44 -20.53 48.95
C ASP A 27 59.43 -19.13 48.30
N TYR A 28 60.41 -18.33 48.69
CA TYR A 28 60.68 -16.99 48.16
C TYR A 28 61.43 -17.13 46.83
N VAL A 29 60.80 -16.71 45.72
CA VAL A 29 61.46 -16.49 44.43
C VAL A 29 61.48 -14.99 44.15
N LEU A 30 62.66 -14.46 43.81
CA LEU A 30 62.89 -13.06 43.45
C LEU A 30 62.04 -12.66 42.21
N PRO A 31 61.44 -11.46 42.16
CA PRO A 31 60.49 -11.12 41.10
C PRO A 31 61.18 -10.93 39.74
N VAL A 32 60.67 -11.65 38.76
CA VAL A 32 60.79 -11.31 37.33
C VAL A 32 59.99 -10.02 37.11
N ALA A 33 60.52 -9.09 36.32
CA ALA A 33 59.84 -7.82 36.03
C ALA A 33 58.50 -8.03 35.29
N PRO A 34 57.50 -7.16 35.46
CA PRO A 34 56.13 -7.43 35.00
C PRO A 34 55.92 -7.14 33.50
N ASN A 35 55.21 -8.03 32.81
CA ASN A 35 54.76 -7.97 31.42
C ASN A 35 53.43 -7.15 31.28
N PRO A 36 52.98 -6.83 30.05
CA PRO A 36 51.64 -6.31 29.81
C PRO A 36 50.56 -7.17 30.51
N GLY A 37 49.62 -6.52 31.20
CA GLY A 37 48.59 -7.17 32.01
C GLY A 37 48.92 -7.42 33.49
N ASP A 38 50.17 -7.18 33.89
CA ASP A 38 50.58 -7.37 35.28
C ASP A 38 50.12 -6.26 36.24
N PRO A 39 50.03 -6.57 37.55
CA PRO A 39 49.78 -5.56 38.57
C PRO A 39 50.93 -4.58 38.67
N CYS A 40 50.56 -3.32 38.88
CA CYS A 40 51.49 -2.23 39.07
C CYS A 40 50.85 -1.26 40.05
N ALA A 41 51.63 -0.59 40.89
CA ALA A 41 51.20 0.51 41.76
C ALA A 41 51.68 1.86 41.22
N THR A 42 52.74 1.87 40.41
CA THR A 42 53.35 3.08 39.84
C THR A 42 53.75 2.87 38.38
N VAL A 43 53.84 3.95 37.61
CA VAL A 43 54.23 3.90 36.18
C VAL A 43 55.63 3.28 35.99
N ALA A 44 56.50 3.39 36.99
CA ALA A 44 57.85 2.84 36.95
C ALA A 44 57.92 1.30 37.05
N GLU A 45 56.80 0.65 37.37
CA GLU A 45 56.73 -0.82 37.49
C GLU A 45 56.40 -1.51 36.16
N CYS A 46 55.96 -0.77 35.15
CA CYS A 46 55.65 -1.29 33.83
C CYS A 46 56.85 -1.11 32.88
N VAL A 47 57.16 -2.15 32.09
CA VAL A 47 58.25 -2.13 31.09
C VAL A 47 57.68 -2.33 29.68
N GLY A 48 58.51 -2.08 28.65
CA GLY A 48 58.13 -2.36 27.26
C GLY A 48 57.17 -1.35 26.62
N GLY A 49 57.17 -0.09 27.07
CA GLY A 49 56.30 0.96 26.51
C GLY A 49 54.89 1.02 27.12
N THR A 50 54.59 0.15 28.07
CA THR A 50 53.34 0.19 28.85
C THR A 50 53.42 1.18 30.01
N ARG A 51 52.28 1.72 30.43
CA ARG A 51 52.10 2.56 31.60
C ARG A 51 51.14 1.90 32.57
N CYS A 52 51.27 2.22 33.85
CA CYS A 52 50.35 1.70 34.85
C CYS A 52 49.02 2.45 34.79
N VAL A 53 47.95 1.77 34.38
CA VAL A 53 46.61 2.35 34.23
C VAL A 53 45.79 2.15 35.51
N PHE A 54 45.35 3.26 36.10
CA PHE A 54 44.57 3.29 37.34
C PHE A 54 43.42 4.32 37.35
N PRO A 55 42.26 3.99 36.78
CA PRO A 55 41.05 4.75 37.03
C PRO A 55 39.99 3.90 37.73
N GLY A 56 40.18 3.49 38.98
CA GLY A 56 39.14 2.85 39.82
C GLY A 56 38.51 1.53 39.33
N LEU A 57 38.72 1.16 38.07
CA LEU A 57 38.11 0.06 37.31
C LEU A 57 39.06 -1.13 37.17
N PHE A 58 40.37 -0.94 37.31
CA PHE A 58 41.38 -2.01 37.28
C PHE A 58 41.91 -2.26 38.70
N PRO A 59 41.35 -3.21 39.47
CA PRO A 59 41.82 -3.52 40.82
C PRO A 59 43.29 -3.96 40.79
N GLY A 60 44.12 -3.34 41.64
CA GLY A 60 45.55 -3.66 41.73
C GLY A 60 46.43 -3.12 40.60
N GLY A 61 45.87 -2.28 39.71
CA GLY A 61 46.58 -1.65 38.60
C GLY A 61 46.82 -2.61 37.45
N TYR A 62 47.08 -2.07 36.27
CA TYR A 62 47.23 -2.84 35.06
C TYR A 62 48.24 -2.19 34.13
N CYS A 63 49.34 -2.88 33.82
CA CYS A 63 50.31 -2.41 32.83
C CYS A 63 49.74 -2.52 31.42
N SER A 64 49.47 -1.39 30.77
CA SER A 64 48.89 -1.32 29.42
C SER A 64 49.35 -0.07 28.68
N ASN A 65 49.21 -0.02 27.36
CA ASN A 65 49.44 1.17 26.54
C ASN A 65 48.16 1.59 25.80
N GLU A 66 48.17 2.81 25.27
CA GLU A 66 47.08 3.31 24.43
C GLU A 66 47.14 2.63 23.06
N CYS A 67 45.97 2.36 22.47
CA CYS A 67 45.88 1.67 21.20
C CYS A 67 46.50 2.43 20.03
N GLU A 68 46.52 3.77 20.10
CA GLU A 68 47.11 4.63 19.06
C GLU A 68 48.60 4.33 18.82
N ASP A 69 49.31 3.86 19.84
CA ASP A 69 50.73 3.50 19.78
C ASP A 69 50.96 2.05 19.30
N GLY A 70 49.88 1.28 19.07
CA GLY A 70 49.90 -0.15 18.75
C GLY A 70 50.10 -1.04 19.98
N CYS A 71 49.33 -2.12 20.09
CA CYS A 71 49.43 -3.05 21.22
C CYS A 71 50.70 -3.92 21.16
N VAL A 72 51.34 -4.13 22.31
CA VAL A 72 52.61 -4.86 22.44
C VAL A 72 52.42 -6.22 23.10
N GLY A 73 53.13 -7.23 22.61
CA GLY A 73 52.98 -8.61 23.11
C GLY A 73 51.63 -9.21 22.74
N ASP A 74 51.13 -10.13 23.57
CA ASP A 74 49.86 -10.83 23.39
C ASP A 74 48.68 -9.98 23.92
N THR A 75 48.60 -8.72 23.47
CA THR A 75 47.56 -7.78 23.88
C THR A 75 46.76 -7.25 22.70
N ARG A 76 45.45 -7.09 22.88
CA ARG A 76 44.49 -6.57 21.89
C ARG A 76 43.93 -5.23 22.36
N CYS A 77 43.66 -4.36 21.40
CA CYS A 77 43.05 -3.07 21.69
C CYS A 77 41.58 -3.20 22.12
N ASP A 78 41.22 -2.54 23.23
CA ASP A 78 39.88 -2.51 23.78
C ASP A 78 39.39 -1.08 24.02
N PHE A 79 38.27 -0.69 23.39
CA PHE A 79 37.72 0.66 23.44
C PHE A 79 36.65 0.88 24.52
N ALA A 80 36.40 -0.11 25.39
CA ALA A 80 35.42 0.07 26.48
C ALA A 80 35.85 1.14 27.50
N TYR A 81 37.10 1.57 27.48
CA TYR A 81 37.72 2.39 28.52
C TYR A 81 38.24 3.75 28.01
N GLY A 82 37.55 4.38 27.04
CA GLY A 82 37.91 5.71 26.50
C GLY A 82 38.66 5.60 25.17
N ASP A 83 39.85 6.21 25.07
CA ASP A 83 40.65 6.27 23.83
C ASP A 83 41.31 4.93 23.43
N GLY A 84 40.90 3.81 24.04
CA GLY A 84 41.41 2.46 23.76
C GLY A 84 42.61 2.06 24.64
N LEU A 85 42.52 0.91 25.30
CA LEU A 85 43.59 0.31 26.09
C LEU A 85 43.96 -1.09 25.58
N CYS A 86 45.24 -1.42 25.57
CA CYS A 86 45.69 -2.76 25.21
C CYS A 86 45.53 -3.72 26.40
N LEU A 87 44.64 -4.71 26.26
CA LEU A 87 44.37 -5.73 27.26
C LEU A 87 44.92 -7.08 26.80
N LEU A 88 45.37 -7.90 27.75
CA LEU A 88 45.84 -9.26 27.52
C LEU A 88 44.76 -10.08 26.83
N GLU A 89 45.13 -10.76 25.74
CA GLU A 89 44.25 -11.69 25.05
C GLU A 89 43.96 -12.92 25.94
N CYS A 90 42.79 -13.52 25.77
CA CYS A 90 42.42 -14.75 26.45
C CYS A 90 41.44 -15.60 25.64
N GLU A 91 41.54 -16.92 25.81
CA GLU A 91 40.52 -17.88 25.37
C GLU A 91 39.55 -18.22 26.51
N ASP A 92 40.02 -18.22 27.76
CA ASP A 92 39.20 -18.47 28.95
C ASP A 92 39.71 -17.77 30.21
N ASP A 93 38.92 -17.83 31.29
CA ASP A 93 39.21 -17.18 32.57
C ASP A 93 40.55 -17.59 33.21
N SER A 94 41.10 -18.74 32.85
CA SER A 94 42.35 -19.24 33.44
C SER A 94 43.59 -18.52 32.93
N GLU A 95 43.48 -17.87 31.76
CA GLU A 95 44.52 -17.04 31.17
C GLU A 95 44.52 -15.62 31.75
N CYS A 96 43.44 -15.26 32.45
CA CYS A 96 43.31 -13.97 33.09
C CYS A 96 43.83 -13.94 34.52
N ARG A 97 44.37 -12.77 34.88
CA ARG A 97 44.79 -12.49 36.25
C ARG A 97 43.63 -12.71 37.23
N LEU A 98 43.92 -13.26 38.40
CA LEU A 98 42.91 -13.46 39.45
C LEU A 98 42.12 -12.16 39.72
N GLY A 99 40.79 -12.25 39.61
CA GLY A 99 39.87 -11.10 39.72
C GLY A 99 39.51 -10.48 38.37
N TYR A 100 40.06 -10.96 37.26
CA TYR A 100 39.68 -10.64 35.89
C TYR A 100 38.98 -11.87 35.29
N HIS A 101 38.29 -11.67 34.18
CA HIS A 101 37.60 -12.72 33.45
C HIS A 101 37.74 -12.49 31.96
N CYS A 102 37.61 -13.55 31.17
CA CYS A 102 37.71 -13.46 29.73
C CYS A 102 36.37 -13.03 29.13
N PHE A 103 36.37 -11.93 28.38
CA PHE A 103 35.19 -11.43 27.67
C PHE A 103 35.60 -10.54 26.50
N GLY A 104 35.20 -10.88 25.26
CA GLY A 104 35.69 -10.20 24.06
C GLY A 104 37.10 -10.64 23.64
N ASP A 105 37.47 -11.88 23.96
CA ASP A 105 38.82 -12.44 23.82
C ASP A 105 39.92 -11.62 24.52
N VAL A 106 39.55 -10.82 25.54
CA VAL A 106 40.48 -10.04 26.36
C VAL A 106 40.15 -10.16 27.85
N CYS A 107 41.18 -10.03 28.68
CA CYS A 107 41.05 -10.10 30.14
C CYS A 107 40.50 -8.80 30.72
N ARG A 108 39.23 -8.81 31.09
CA ARG A 108 38.52 -7.65 31.63
C ARG A 108 38.45 -7.63 33.16
N PRO A 109 38.54 -6.44 33.77
CA PRO A 109 38.28 -6.29 35.19
C PRO A 109 36.79 -6.52 35.52
N PRO A 110 36.42 -6.62 36.81
CA PRO A 110 35.04 -6.75 37.19
C PRO A 110 34.21 -5.53 36.77
N CYS A 111 33.11 -5.75 36.06
CA CYS A 111 32.18 -4.70 35.69
C CYS A 111 31.38 -4.22 36.92
N ARG A 112 30.88 -2.99 36.90
CA ARG A 112 29.95 -2.43 37.89
C ARG A 112 28.60 -2.11 37.28
N ASN A 113 28.59 -1.78 36.00
CA ASN A 113 27.41 -1.52 35.19
C ASN A 113 27.62 -2.08 33.78
N PRO A 114 26.56 -2.17 32.95
CA PRO A 114 26.66 -2.64 31.57
C PRO A 114 27.64 -1.87 30.68
N GLU A 115 27.83 -0.55 30.91
CA GLU A 115 28.73 0.28 30.09
C GLU A 115 30.19 -0.15 30.23
N ASP A 116 30.59 -0.69 31.40
CA ASP A 116 31.94 -1.21 31.64
C ASP A 116 32.29 -2.44 30.75
N CYS A 117 31.29 -3.04 30.11
CA CYS A 117 31.44 -4.20 29.23
C CYS A 117 31.70 -3.84 27.76
N GLY A 118 31.59 -2.56 27.39
CA GLY A 118 31.92 -2.10 26.03
C GLY A 118 30.97 -2.54 24.92
N SER A 119 29.83 -3.15 25.25
CA SER A 119 28.79 -3.57 24.30
C SER A 119 27.42 -3.09 24.76
N PRO A 120 26.57 -2.57 23.87
CA PRO A 120 25.25 -2.05 24.22
C PRO A 120 24.27 -3.14 24.70
N GLU A 121 24.56 -4.41 24.38
CA GLU A 121 23.72 -5.56 24.74
C GLU A 121 24.33 -6.44 25.86
N ALA A 122 25.58 -6.18 26.24
CA ALA A 122 26.22 -6.89 27.34
C ALA A 122 25.67 -6.42 28.70
N LEU A 123 25.41 -7.38 29.59
CA LEU A 123 24.94 -7.15 30.95
C LEU A 123 26.08 -7.39 31.94
N CYS A 124 26.18 -6.52 32.94
CA CYS A 124 27.03 -6.77 34.09
C CYS A 124 26.27 -7.58 35.15
N THR A 125 26.66 -8.84 35.35
CA THR A 125 26.07 -9.75 36.34
C THR A 125 27.15 -10.26 37.28
N ASP A 126 27.00 -9.99 38.58
CA ASP A 126 27.96 -10.40 39.63
C ASP A 126 29.42 -10.00 39.33
N GLY A 127 29.60 -8.83 38.71
CA GLY A 127 30.91 -8.32 38.33
C GLY A 127 31.51 -8.96 37.09
N ARG A 128 30.74 -9.73 36.32
CA ARG A 128 31.14 -10.32 35.04
C ARG A 128 30.29 -9.77 33.90
N CYS A 129 30.93 -9.50 32.78
CA CYS A 129 30.26 -9.18 31.53
C CYS A 129 29.67 -10.46 30.94
N MET A 130 28.37 -10.43 30.65
CA MET A 130 27.62 -11.54 30.08
C MET A 130 26.78 -11.05 28.92
N GLY A 131 26.64 -11.84 27.85
CA GLY A 131 25.89 -11.45 26.66
C GLY A 131 26.83 -11.21 25.47
N PRO A 132 26.31 -10.65 24.37
CA PRO A 132 27.06 -10.46 23.15
C PRO A 132 28.10 -9.33 23.29
N GLU A 133 29.29 -9.56 22.74
CA GLU A 133 30.43 -8.64 22.66
C GLU A 133 30.17 -7.47 21.71
N CYS A 134 29.20 -7.61 20.81
CA CYS A 134 28.83 -6.59 19.83
C CYS A 134 27.37 -6.79 19.41
N ALA A 135 26.70 -5.70 19.03
CA ALA A 135 25.41 -5.73 18.36
C ALA A 135 25.54 -5.39 16.86
N SER A 136 26.62 -4.70 16.50
CA SER A 136 26.95 -4.27 15.14
C SER A 136 28.47 -4.23 14.94
N ALA A 137 28.93 -4.18 13.68
CA ALA A 137 30.37 -4.06 13.42
C ALA A 137 31.00 -2.77 13.97
N ARG A 138 30.21 -1.73 14.29
CA ARG A 138 30.72 -0.50 14.94
C ARG A 138 31.16 -0.72 16.38
N ASP A 139 30.68 -1.79 17.02
CA ASP A 139 31.08 -2.16 18.38
C ASP A 139 32.41 -2.93 18.37
N CYS A 140 32.95 -3.26 17.20
CA CYS A 140 34.19 -4.00 17.02
C CYS A 140 35.36 -3.08 16.63
N ALA A 141 36.58 -3.48 17.02
CA ALA A 141 37.81 -2.79 16.64
C ALA A 141 38.00 -2.76 15.10
N GLU A 142 38.73 -1.76 14.61
CA GLU A 142 39.01 -1.60 13.18
C GLU A 142 39.62 -2.88 12.58
N GLY A 143 39.00 -3.41 11.52
CA GLY A 143 39.36 -4.71 10.94
C GLY A 143 38.69 -5.92 11.61
N SER A 144 37.65 -5.73 12.41
CA SER A 144 36.77 -6.79 12.95
C SER A 144 35.28 -6.54 12.59
N ALA A 145 34.50 -7.60 12.42
CA ALA A 145 33.06 -7.55 12.17
C ALA A 145 32.29 -8.27 13.29
N CYS A 146 31.07 -7.83 13.57
CA CYS A 146 30.23 -8.48 14.56
C CYS A 146 29.51 -9.68 13.96
N PHE A 147 29.73 -10.87 14.51
CA PHE A 147 29.12 -12.11 14.05
C PHE A 147 28.64 -12.93 15.24
N GLU A 148 27.33 -13.26 15.27
CA GLU A 148 26.68 -13.97 16.38
C GLU A 148 27.00 -13.38 17.77
N GLY A 149 27.13 -12.05 17.84
CA GLY A 149 27.45 -11.35 19.08
C GLY A 149 28.92 -11.47 19.49
N ARG A 150 29.85 -11.78 18.56
CA ARG A 150 31.30 -11.78 18.78
C ARG A 150 32.04 -10.94 17.76
N CYS A 151 33.10 -10.25 18.18
CA CYS A 151 33.92 -9.45 17.27
C CYS A 151 35.02 -10.31 16.63
N ILE A 152 34.78 -10.76 15.40
CA ILE A 152 35.71 -11.62 14.67
C ILE A 152 36.58 -10.82 13.69
N VAL A 153 37.88 -11.08 13.71
CA VAL A 153 38.88 -10.49 12.80
C VAL A 153 38.87 -11.31 11.50
N SER A 154 38.59 -10.69 10.35
CA SER A 154 38.69 -11.42 9.07
C SER A 154 40.16 -11.77 8.80
N PRO A 155 40.47 -12.97 8.26
CA PRO A 155 41.82 -13.26 7.81
C PRO A 155 42.19 -12.27 6.70
N ARG A 156 43.15 -11.38 6.95
CA ARG A 156 43.64 -10.38 5.97
C ARG A 156 44.21 -10.97 4.68
N ASP A 157 44.24 -12.29 4.55
CA ASP A 157 44.79 -13.05 3.42
C ASP A 157 43.80 -14.04 2.79
N ALA A 158 42.48 -13.94 3.07
CA ALA A 158 41.51 -14.93 2.58
C ALA A 158 41.37 -15.00 1.04
N GLY A 159 41.78 -13.97 0.30
CA GLY A 159 41.49 -13.92 -1.15
C GLY A 159 39.97 -14.01 -1.43
N MET A 160 39.58 -14.20 -2.70
CA MET A 160 38.16 -14.33 -3.11
C MET A 160 37.50 -15.67 -2.66
N ASP A 161 37.71 -16.12 -1.41
CA ASP A 161 37.33 -17.46 -0.95
C ASP A 161 36.33 -17.46 0.23
N LEU A 162 35.88 -16.30 0.74
CA LEU A 162 34.89 -16.29 1.83
C LEU A 162 33.49 -16.71 1.32
N PRO A 163 32.86 -17.72 1.95
CA PRO A 163 31.51 -18.18 1.57
C PRO A 163 30.44 -17.16 1.98
N VAL A 164 29.25 -17.27 1.38
CA VAL A 164 28.07 -16.49 1.79
C VAL A 164 27.83 -16.64 3.30
N GLY A 165 27.59 -15.52 3.99
CA GLY A 165 27.41 -15.43 5.43
C GLY A 165 28.69 -15.28 6.25
N ALA A 166 29.88 -15.41 5.64
CA ALA A 166 31.14 -15.10 6.32
C ALA A 166 31.31 -13.59 6.54
N PRO A 167 31.90 -13.13 7.65
CA PRO A 167 32.22 -11.71 7.85
C PRO A 167 33.14 -11.19 6.74
N CYS A 168 32.99 -9.94 6.33
CA CYS A 168 33.85 -9.34 5.32
C CYS A 168 34.02 -7.83 5.53
N PHE A 169 35.06 -7.26 4.92
CA PHE A 169 35.30 -5.82 4.86
C PHE A 169 35.18 -5.24 3.47
N SER A 170 35.43 -6.05 2.44
CA SER A 170 35.30 -5.63 1.05
C SER A 170 34.73 -6.77 0.20
N GLY A 171 34.11 -6.43 -0.93
CA GLY A 171 33.62 -7.43 -1.88
C GLY A 171 34.72 -8.36 -2.39
N SER A 172 35.98 -7.92 -2.39
CA SER A 172 37.12 -8.71 -2.86
C SER A 172 37.43 -9.96 -2.01
N GLU A 173 36.94 -10.03 -0.78
CA GLU A 173 37.11 -11.17 0.12
C GLU A 173 36.06 -12.26 -0.14
N CYS A 174 34.91 -11.91 -0.72
CA CYS A 174 33.76 -12.78 -0.87
C CYS A 174 33.79 -13.53 -2.21
N VAL A 175 33.42 -14.81 -2.20
CA VAL A 175 33.25 -15.62 -3.44
C VAL A 175 32.23 -14.98 -4.40
N THR A 176 31.22 -14.29 -3.85
CA THR A 176 30.19 -13.59 -4.63
C THR A 176 30.65 -12.22 -5.13
N GLY A 177 31.80 -11.71 -4.67
CA GLY A 177 32.26 -10.35 -4.94
C GLY A 177 31.46 -9.27 -4.20
N LEU A 178 30.60 -9.66 -3.25
CA LEU A 178 29.69 -8.77 -2.54
C LEU A 178 29.88 -8.92 -1.03
N CYS A 179 30.33 -7.85 -0.39
CA CYS A 179 30.27 -7.70 1.06
C CYS A 179 29.11 -6.77 1.40
N LEU A 180 28.15 -7.24 2.20
CA LEU A 180 27.06 -6.41 2.69
C LEU A 180 27.62 -5.34 3.63
N PRO A 181 27.12 -4.09 3.59
CA PRO A 181 27.55 -3.07 4.53
C PRO A 181 27.18 -3.47 5.97
N PRO A 182 27.84 -2.89 6.99
CA PRO A 182 27.61 -3.22 8.40
C PRO A 182 26.14 -3.18 8.83
N GLU A 183 25.38 -2.18 8.35
CA GLU A 183 23.95 -2.04 8.61
C GLU A 183 23.10 -3.18 8.04
N LEU A 184 23.62 -3.95 7.07
CA LEU A 184 23.01 -5.13 6.46
C LEU A 184 23.68 -6.43 6.92
N GLY A 185 24.55 -6.38 7.93
CA GLY A 185 25.15 -7.55 8.57
C GLY A 185 26.67 -7.68 8.41
N GLY A 186 27.32 -6.93 7.51
CA GLY A 186 28.78 -7.00 7.37
C GLY A 186 29.31 -8.36 6.90
N THR A 187 28.51 -9.12 6.14
CA THR A 187 28.84 -10.48 5.70
C THR A 187 28.77 -10.61 4.18
N CYS A 188 29.43 -11.65 3.64
CA CYS A 188 29.38 -11.97 2.23
C CYS A 188 27.95 -12.29 1.81
N GLY A 189 27.40 -11.46 0.93
CA GLY A 189 26.00 -11.52 0.50
C GLY A 189 25.80 -12.37 -0.74
N GLU A 190 24.56 -12.80 -0.97
CA GLU A 190 24.13 -13.43 -2.22
C GLU A 190 23.56 -12.35 -3.16
N ILE A 191 23.99 -12.36 -4.43
CA ILE A 191 23.46 -11.45 -5.45
C ILE A 191 22.08 -11.93 -5.89
N CYS A 192 21.13 -11.02 -6.01
CA CYS A 192 19.79 -11.30 -6.48
C CYS A 192 19.38 -10.42 -7.65
N SER A 193 18.57 -10.98 -8.55
CA SER A 193 17.88 -10.24 -9.60
C SER A 193 16.43 -9.93 -9.22
N SER A 194 15.87 -10.68 -8.27
CA SER A 194 14.58 -10.38 -7.66
C SER A 194 14.42 -11.10 -6.33
N ARG A 195 13.35 -10.78 -5.57
CA ARG A 195 13.06 -11.47 -4.31
C ARG A 195 12.96 -12.98 -4.43
N ARG A 196 12.59 -13.49 -5.61
CA ARG A 196 12.42 -14.93 -5.87
C ARG A 196 13.74 -15.70 -5.91
N THR A 197 14.87 -15.01 -6.08
CA THR A 197 16.19 -15.65 -5.98
C THR A 197 16.68 -15.75 -4.53
N CYS A 198 16.02 -15.06 -3.59
CA CYS A 198 16.38 -15.08 -2.17
C CYS A 198 15.58 -16.11 -1.38
N ARG A 199 16.00 -16.36 -0.13
CA ARG A 199 15.23 -17.18 0.83
C ARG A 199 13.90 -16.50 1.19
N PHE A 200 12.94 -17.28 1.71
CA PHE A 200 11.57 -16.82 1.94
C PHE A 200 11.45 -15.68 2.95
N ASP A 201 12.41 -15.56 3.86
CA ASP A 201 12.56 -14.55 4.91
C ASP A 201 13.46 -13.38 4.49
N GLN A 202 13.92 -13.37 3.24
CA GLN A 202 14.81 -12.37 2.69
C GLN A 202 14.12 -11.52 1.63
N ALA A 203 14.61 -10.30 1.46
CA ALA A 203 14.24 -9.38 0.40
C ALA A 203 15.43 -9.16 -0.54
N CYS A 204 15.14 -8.81 -1.80
CA CYS A 204 16.18 -8.43 -2.76
C CYS A 204 16.35 -6.91 -2.76
N ALA A 205 17.31 -6.42 -1.97
CA ALA A 205 17.53 -5.01 -1.74
C ALA A 205 18.61 -4.43 -2.67
N PRO A 206 18.43 -3.24 -3.25
CA PRO A 206 19.52 -2.53 -3.88
C PRO A 206 20.62 -2.21 -2.86
N THR A 207 21.82 -2.68 -3.13
CA THR A 207 22.99 -2.55 -2.25
C THR A 207 24.13 -1.92 -3.02
N LEU A 208 24.73 -0.90 -2.41
CA LEU A 208 25.91 -0.24 -2.92
C LEU A 208 27.11 -1.19 -2.84
N ILE A 209 27.86 -1.31 -3.93
CA ILE A 209 29.11 -2.06 -3.96
C ILE A 209 30.25 -1.06 -4.03
N ASP A 210 31.20 -1.20 -3.11
CA ASP A 210 32.55 -0.64 -3.15
C ASP A 210 33.52 -1.80 -3.42
N ARG A 211 33.98 -1.93 -4.67
CA ARG A 211 34.80 -3.07 -5.09
C ARG A 211 36.27 -2.91 -4.70
N ASP A 212 36.78 -1.69 -4.72
CA ASP A 212 38.19 -1.41 -4.46
C ASP A 212 38.48 -1.00 -3.01
N GLY A 213 37.44 -0.80 -2.20
CA GLY A 213 37.54 -0.50 -0.78
C GLY A 213 37.98 0.93 -0.51
N ASP A 214 37.85 1.84 -1.48
CA ASP A 214 38.24 3.26 -1.33
C ASP A 214 37.22 4.11 -0.56
N GLY A 215 36.09 3.50 -0.15
CA GLY A 215 34.98 4.13 0.55
C GLY A 215 33.96 4.80 -0.38
N ARG A 216 34.05 4.60 -1.70
CA ARG A 216 33.13 5.16 -2.69
C ARG A 216 32.47 4.05 -3.51
N PRO A 217 31.14 3.93 -3.45
CA PRO A 217 30.46 2.90 -4.21
C PRO A 217 30.53 3.20 -5.72
N GLU A 218 30.90 2.20 -6.52
CA GLU A 218 31.01 2.32 -7.97
C GLU A 218 29.81 1.69 -8.70
N ALA A 219 29.02 0.87 -8.02
CA ALA A 219 27.84 0.21 -8.57
C ALA A 219 26.75 -0.02 -7.52
N VAL A 220 25.53 -0.29 -8.00
CA VAL A 220 24.41 -0.83 -7.20
C VAL A 220 24.05 -2.19 -7.77
N THR A 221 23.91 -3.20 -6.92
CA THR A 221 23.40 -4.53 -7.28
C THR A 221 22.23 -4.92 -6.39
N GLY A 222 21.43 -5.91 -6.79
CA GLY A 222 20.55 -6.59 -5.85
C GLY A 222 21.33 -7.52 -4.93
N ALA A 223 21.05 -7.46 -3.63
CA ALA A 223 21.55 -8.40 -2.64
C ALA A 223 20.41 -9.00 -1.81
N CYS A 224 20.50 -10.29 -1.51
CA CYS A 224 19.60 -10.91 -0.56
C CYS A 224 19.96 -10.44 0.85
N VAL A 225 19.05 -9.69 1.46
CA VAL A 225 19.17 -9.19 2.82
C VAL A 225 18.06 -9.79 3.67
N ASP A 226 18.35 -10.00 4.96
CA ASP A 226 17.33 -10.44 5.90
C ASP A 226 16.25 -9.35 6.00
N GLY A 227 15.02 -9.75 5.70
CA GLY A 227 13.89 -8.82 5.70
C GLY A 227 13.64 -8.29 7.11
N ASP A 228 13.34 -7.00 7.24
CA ASP A 228 12.83 -6.49 8.51
C ASP A 228 11.39 -6.96 8.70
N PRO A 229 11.08 -7.84 9.66
CA PRO A 229 9.73 -8.37 9.84
C PRO A 229 8.73 -7.30 10.32
N THR A 230 9.22 -6.15 10.77
CA THR A 230 8.40 -4.97 11.14
C THR A 230 8.29 -3.94 10.02
N GLY A 231 9.13 -4.08 9.00
CA GLY A 231 9.16 -3.21 7.84
C GLY A 231 7.92 -3.38 6.95
N ARG A 232 7.59 -2.32 6.23
CA ARG A 232 6.51 -2.32 5.23
C ARG A 232 6.96 -3.04 3.97
N PHE A 233 6.01 -3.73 3.36
CA PHE A 233 6.21 -4.43 2.09
C PHE A 233 6.38 -3.46 0.91
N LEU A 234 6.74 -4.01 -0.25
CA LEU A 234 6.82 -3.31 -1.54
C LEU A 234 5.67 -2.31 -1.77
N ALA A 235 6.02 -1.11 -2.24
CA ALA A 235 5.18 0.07 -2.42
C ALA A 235 4.57 0.67 -1.14
N GLY A 236 4.89 0.14 0.05
CA GLY A 236 4.51 0.74 1.32
C GLY A 236 5.16 2.11 1.51
N ALA A 237 4.44 3.05 2.14
CA ALA A 237 4.96 4.38 2.42
C ALA A 237 6.16 4.33 3.38
N CYS A 238 7.23 5.06 3.10
CA CYS A 238 8.44 5.09 3.93
C CYS A 238 9.05 6.49 3.97
N THR A 239 9.85 6.75 5.01
CA THR A 239 10.72 7.93 5.11
C THR A 239 12.19 7.53 4.99
N THR A 240 12.53 6.34 5.48
CA THR A 240 13.89 5.80 5.52
C THR A 240 13.90 4.32 5.12
N GLY A 241 15.08 3.79 4.80
CA GLY A 241 15.23 2.37 4.47
C GLY A 241 14.68 1.44 5.56
N SER A 242 14.89 1.75 6.84
CA SER A 242 14.41 0.93 7.97
C SER A 242 12.89 0.82 8.07
N ASP A 243 12.12 1.67 7.40
CA ASP A 243 10.67 1.53 7.36
C ASP A 243 10.21 0.39 6.44
N CYS A 244 11.13 -0.19 5.66
CA CYS A 244 10.86 -1.17 4.62
C CYS A 244 11.44 -2.53 4.97
N GLU A 245 10.70 -3.58 4.67
CA GLU A 245 11.19 -4.96 4.78
C GLU A 245 12.45 -5.15 3.93
N SER A 246 12.48 -4.56 2.73
CA SER A 246 13.62 -4.54 1.81
C SER A 246 14.74 -3.57 2.20
N ARG A 247 14.59 -2.88 3.33
CA ARG A 247 15.51 -1.83 3.81
C ARG A 247 15.75 -0.68 2.82
N SER A 248 14.88 -0.54 1.82
CA SER A 248 15.09 0.35 0.67
C SER A 248 13.89 1.25 0.44
N CYS A 249 14.08 2.54 0.70
CA CYS A 249 13.07 3.58 0.54
C CYS A 249 13.48 4.55 -0.57
N ILE A 250 12.73 4.57 -1.67
CA ILE A 250 12.96 5.45 -2.83
C ILE A 250 11.70 6.26 -3.07
N ASP A 251 11.85 7.59 -3.15
CA ASP A 251 10.74 8.53 -3.41
C ASP A 251 9.53 8.32 -2.47
N GLY A 252 9.81 7.97 -1.21
CA GLY A 252 8.79 7.75 -0.18
C GLY A 252 8.09 6.39 -0.24
N GLN A 253 8.58 5.44 -1.05
CA GLN A 253 8.05 4.08 -1.13
C GLN A 253 9.09 2.99 -0.96
N CYS A 254 8.69 1.89 -0.34
CA CYS A 254 9.51 0.69 -0.24
C CYS A 254 9.67 0.06 -1.63
N VAL A 255 10.91 -0.23 -2.01
CA VAL A 255 11.24 -0.81 -3.32
C VAL A 255 12.04 -2.10 -3.17
N GLU A 256 11.94 -2.95 -4.18
CA GLU A 256 12.76 -4.16 -4.32
C GLU A 256 13.39 -4.16 -5.71
N VAL A 257 14.54 -4.82 -5.85
CA VAL A 257 15.17 -5.07 -7.15
C VAL A 257 14.32 -6.07 -7.92
N CYS A 258 14.24 -5.86 -9.23
CA CYS A 258 13.44 -6.69 -10.12
C CYS A 258 14.20 -7.07 -11.39
N GLU A 259 13.74 -8.15 -12.02
CA GLU A 259 14.17 -8.57 -13.34
C GLU A 259 13.03 -8.46 -14.35
N THR A 260 11.81 -8.77 -13.89
CA THR A 260 10.59 -8.82 -14.71
C THR A 260 9.43 -8.10 -14.03
N ALA A 261 8.71 -7.25 -14.77
CA ALA A 261 7.60 -6.47 -14.22
C ALA A 261 6.45 -7.34 -13.68
N ASP A 262 6.00 -8.33 -14.47
CA ASP A 262 4.76 -9.08 -14.21
C ASP A 262 4.81 -10.03 -13.00
N LEU A 263 6.00 -10.30 -12.48
CA LEU A 263 6.21 -11.32 -11.46
C LEU A 263 7.00 -10.84 -10.25
N ASP A 264 7.79 -9.77 -10.38
CA ASP A 264 8.59 -9.22 -9.27
C ASP A 264 7.92 -8.00 -8.64
N CYS A 265 7.09 -7.26 -9.38
CA CYS A 265 6.49 -6.02 -8.93
C CYS A 265 5.00 -6.16 -8.62
N LEU A 266 4.45 -5.25 -7.81
CA LEU A 266 3.01 -5.18 -7.61
C LEU A 266 2.32 -4.72 -8.89
N PRO A 267 1.10 -5.19 -9.18
CA PRO A 267 0.28 -4.61 -10.24
C PRO A 267 0.19 -3.08 -10.08
N GLY A 268 0.39 -2.34 -11.17
CA GLY A 268 0.55 -0.88 -11.15
C GLY A 268 2.00 -0.39 -11.20
N GLN A 269 2.96 -1.24 -10.83
CA GLN A 269 4.39 -0.99 -11.02
C GLN A 269 4.93 -1.71 -12.27
N ALA A 270 6.10 -1.27 -12.72
CA ALA A 270 6.92 -1.92 -13.73
C ALA A 270 8.37 -2.02 -13.22
N CYS A 271 9.14 -2.93 -13.81
CA CYS A 271 10.57 -3.00 -13.56
C CYS A 271 11.29 -1.91 -14.35
N VAL A 272 11.71 -0.84 -13.67
CA VAL A 272 12.29 0.37 -14.26
C VAL A 272 13.64 0.68 -13.62
N PHE A 273 14.47 1.51 -14.27
CA PHE A 273 15.70 1.98 -13.65
C PHE A 273 15.40 3.10 -12.64
N LEU A 274 15.59 2.80 -11.36
CA LEU A 274 15.48 3.73 -10.25
C LEU A 274 16.85 4.29 -9.87
N SER A 275 16.86 5.50 -9.31
CA SER A 275 18.10 6.13 -8.81
C SER A 275 18.26 5.86 -7.33
N PHE A 276 19.39 5.29 -6.94
CA PHE A 276 19.73 5.09 -5.54
C PHE A 276 20.05 6.44 -4.85
N PRO A 277 19.52 6.72 -3.65
CA PRO A 277 19.69 8.02 -3.00
C PRO A 277 21.15 8.23 -2.61
N GLY A 278 21.71 9.40 -2.92
CA GLY A 278 23.11 9.74 -2.64
C GLY A 278 23.98 9.75 -3.90
N PRO A 279 24.65 8.63 -4.27
CA PRO A 279 25.61 8.60 -5.36
C PRO A 279 24.99 8.70 -6.76
N GLY A 280 23.66 8.62 -6.89
CA GLY A 280 22.95 8.73 -8.17
C GLY A 280 23.15 7.53 -9.11
N LEU A 281 23.61 6.40 -8.56
CA LEU A 281 23.74 5.14 -9.27
C LEU A 281 22.35 4.54 -9.54
N GLN A 282 22.21 3.83 -10.67
CA GLN A 282 20.93 3.28 -11.09
C GLN A 282 20.87 1.76 -10.89
N PHE A 283 19.67 1.25 -10.62
CA PHE A 283 19.39 -0.18 -10.51
C PHE A 283 17.98 -0.50 -11.05
N PRO A 284 17.74 -1.72 -11.56
CA PRO A 284 16.39 -2.13 -11.93
C PRO A 284 15.58 -2.38 -10.65
N GLY A 285 14.52 -1.60 -10.44
CA GLY A 285 13.66 -1.70 -9.27
C GLY A 285 12.19 -1.55 -9.63
N CYS A 286 11.33 -2.06 -8.75
CA CYS A 286 9.88 -1.91 -8.90
C CYS A 286 9.47 -0.46 -8.67
N GLY A 287 9.07 0.20 -9.74
CA GLY A 287 8.66 1.61 -9.74
C GLY A 287 7.60 1.87 -10.81
N TYR A 288 7.45 3.13 -11.22
CA TYR A 288 6.41 3.52 -12.16
C TYR A 288 6.99 3.93 -13.49
N ALA A 289 6.37 3.49 -14.59
CA ALA A 289 6.74 3.97 -15.91
C ALA A 289 6.50 5.49 -16.00
N PRO A 290 7.43 6.25 -16.60
CA PRO A 290 7.23 7.67 -16.79
C PRO A 290 6.05 7.91 -17.74
N ARG A 291 5.26 8.96 -17.46
CA ARG A 291 4.21 9.40 -18.38
C ARG A 291 4.81 9.96 -19.66
N THR A 292 4.12 9.72 -20.76
CA THR A 292 4.39 10.28 -22.10
C THR A 292 3.55 11.52 -22.40
N GLY A 293 2.39 11.68 -21.74
CA GLY A 293 1.44 12.79 -21.95
C GLY A 293 1.08 13.58 -20.67
N LEU A 294 0.33 14.68 -20.85
CA LEU A 294 -0.15 15.54 -19.75
C LEU A 294 -1.13 14.84 -18.82
N VAL A 295 -2.00 14.00 -19.38
CA VAL A 295 -2.88 13.08 -18.67
C VAL A 295 -2.84 11.75 -19.41
N GLU A 296 -2.76 10.67 -18.67
CA GLU A 296 -2.81 9.31 -19.20
C GLU A 296 -3.77 8.45 -18.39
N VAL A 297 -4.44 7.54 -19.08
CA VAL A 297 -5.29 6.52 -18.46
C VAL A 297 -4.70 5.17 -18.80
N GLN A 298 -4.45 4.36 -17.78
CA GLN A 298 -3.81 3.06 -17.90
C GLN A 298 -4.62 2.01 -17.16
N ASP A 299 -4.79 0.84 -17.78
CA ASP A 299 -5.44 -0.31 -17.15
C ASP A 299 -4.39 -1.32 -16.69
N PHE A 300 -4.56 -1.79 -15.46
CA PHE A 300 -3.73 -2.82 -14.86
C PHE A 300 -4.61 -4.01 -14.45
N PRO A 301 -4.47 -5.18 -15.08
CA PRO A 301 -5.15 -6.37 -14.61
C PRO A 301 -4.58 -6.76 -13.24
N LEU A 302 -5.45 -6.90 -12.24
CA LEU A 302 -5.09 -7.35 -10.89
C LEU A 302 -5.25 -8.87 -10.72
N GLY A 303 -5.74 -9.55 -11.76
CA GLY A 303 -5.89 -10.99 -11.85
C GLY A 303 -7.35 -11.47 -11.82
N THR A 304 -7.52 -12.77 -11.99
CA THR A 304 -8.82 -13.46 -11.95
C THR A 304 -8.95 -14.23 -10.64
N LEU A 305 -10.06 -14.02 -9.94
CA LEU A 305 -10.39 -14.60 -8.65
C LEU A 305 -11.51 -15.63 -8.82
N SER A 306 -11.22 -16.91 -8.60
CA SER A 306 -12.27 -17.94 -8.53
C SER A 306 -12.89 -17.96 -7.14
N LEU A 307 -14.14 -17.52 -7.02
CA LEU A 307 -14.85 -17.37 -5.76
C LEU A 307 -16.10 -18.26 -5.73
N SER A 308 -16.35 -18.91 -4.59
CA SER A 308 -17.66 -19.51 -4.30
C SER A 308 -18.66 -18.44 -3.87
N ALA A 309 -19.96 -18.71 -3.96
CA ALA A 309 -20.99 -17.86 -3.37
C ALA A 309 -20.73 -17.64 -1.88
N SER A 310 -20.88 -16.39 -1.42
CA SER A 310 -20.48 -15.92 -0.08
C SER A 310 -18.97 -16.07 0.20
N GLY A 311 -18.17 -16.42 -0.81
CA GLY A 311 -16.73 -16.50 -0.74
C GLY A 311 -16.09 -15.11 -0.77
N LEU A 312 -15.07 -14.95 0.05
CA LEU A 312 -14.26 -13.75 0.15
C LEU A 312 -12.90 -14.00 -0.49
N SER A 313 -12.43 -13.07 -1.31
CA SER A 313 -11.09 -13.15 -1.88
C SER A 313 -10.02 -12.97 -0.81
N THR A 314 -8.83 -13.49 -1.08
CA THR A 314 -7.63 -12.95 -0.44
C THR A 314 -7.50 -11.47 -0.78
N ARG A 315 -6.77 -10.72 0.06
CA ARG A 315 -6.49 -9.30 -0.20
C ARG A 315 -5.62 -9.19 -1.44
N VAL A 316 -6.14 -8.50 -2.46
CA VAL A 316 -5.41 -8.15 -3.68
C VAL A 316 -4.70 -6.84 -3.42
N ASN A 317 -3.36 -6.85 -3.52
CA ASN A 317 -2.55 -5.65 -3.30
C ASN A 317 -2.06 -5.11 -4.65
N PHE A 318 -2.04 -3.79 -4.78
CA PHE A 318 -1.62 -3.09 -5.99
C PHE A 318 -1.00 -1.75 -5.61
N ALA A 319 -0.25 -1.16 -6.53
CA ALA A 319 0.52 0.05 -6.30
C ALA A 319 -0.02 1.21 -7.15
N ILE A 320 -0.22 2.37 -6.52
CA ILE A 320 -0.67 3.60 -7.19
C ILE A 320 0.50 4.60 -7.26
N PRO A 321 0.80 5.20 -8.43
CA PRO A 321 1.87 6.18 -8.57
C PRO A 321 1.54 7.51 -7.88
N ASP A 322 2.58 8.31 -7.62
CA ASP A 322 2.50 9.64 -6.98
C ASP A 322 1.82 10.70 -7.85
N ASP A 323 1.82 10.52 -9.16
CA ASP A 323 1.11 11.35 -10.11
C ASP A 323 -0.31 10.82 -10.45
N ALA A 324 -0.85 9.87 -9.69
CA ALA A 324 -2.22 9.44 -9.85
C ALA A 324 -3.21 10.54 -9.39
N VAL A 325 -4.22 10.80 -10.21
CA VAL A 325 -5.32 11.73 -9.92
C VAL A 325 -6.55 10.96 -9.45
N SER A 326 -6.76 9.76 -9.99
CA SER A 326 -7.81 8.86 -9.57
C SER A 326 -7.52 7.42 -9.95
N VAL A 327 -8.19 6.52 -9.26
CA VAL A 327 -8.22 5.09 -9.57
C VAL A 327 -9.65 4.59 -9.54
N THR A 328 -10.02 3.83 -10.56
CA THR A 328 -11.27 3.07 -10.62
C THR A 328 -10.95 1.59 -10.58
N LEU A 329 -11.49 0.88 -9.59
CA LEU A 329 -11.45 -0.58 -9.56
C LEU A 329 -12.73 -1.11 -10.19
N PHE A 330 -12.56 -2.05 -11.11
CA PHE A 330 -13.63 -2.70 -11.84
C PHE A 330 -13.52 -4.21 -11.68
N ALA A 331 -14.53 -4.82 -11.07
CA ALA A 331 -14.63 -6.26 -10.90
C ALA A 331 -15.71 -6.78 -11.84
N GLN A 332 -15.38 -7.76 -12.69
CA GLN A 332 -16.28 -8.29 -13.70
C GLN A 332 -16.35 -9.81 -13.65
N ASN A 333 -17.56 -10.36 -13.76
CA ASN A 333 -17.76 -11.78 -13.97
C ASN A 333 -17.32 -12.17 -15.38
N VAL A 334 -16.29 -13.02 -15.47
CA VAL A 334 -15.73 -13.51 -16.74
C VAL A 334 -15.94 -15.02 -16.93
N GLY A 335 -16.49 -15.70 -15.93
CA GLY A 335 -16.68 -17.15 -15.94
C GLY A 335 -17.52 -17.66 -14.77
N GLY A 336 -18.05 -18.87 -14.91
CA GLY A 336 -18.91 -19.48 -13.90
C GLY A 336 -20.34 -18.94 -13.91
N GLU A 337 -20.95 -18.84 -12.73
CA GLU A 337 -22.34 -18.41 -12.54
C GLU A 337 -22.46 -16.91 -12.28
N ALA A 338 -23.59 -16.33 -12.66
CA ALA A 338 -23.93 -14.94 -12.30
C ALA A 338 -24.34 -14.86 -10.82
N VAL A 339 -23.47 -14.27 -10.01
CA VAL A 339 -23.66 -14.01 -8.58
C VAL A 339 -23.28 -12.55 -8.33
N PRO A 340 -24.05 -11.78 -7.55
CA PRO A 340 -23.72 -10.37 -7.29
C PRO A 340 -22.31 -10.20 -6.73
N ILE A 341 -21.54 -9.33 -7.36
CA ILE A 341 -20.17 -8.99 -6.96
C ILE A 341 -20.21 -7.80 -6.01
N ALA A 342 -19.42 -7.86 -4.94
CA ALA A 342 -19.22 -6.71 -4.07
C ALA A 342 -17.78 -6.54 -3.62
N TYR A 343 -17.37 -5.28 -3.44
CA TYR A 343 -16.18 -4.98 -2.66
C TYR A 343 -16.50 -5.23 -1.19
N ARG A 344 -15.69 -6.05 -0.50
CA ARG A 344 -15.78 -6.23 0.95
C ARG A 344 -15.05 -5.10 1.67
N SER A 345 -13.87 -4.73 1.18
CA SER A 345 -13.04 -3.67 1.77
C SER A 345 -12.12 -3.03 0.72
N LEU A 346 -11.75 -1.77 0.98
CA LEU A 346 -10.68 -1.05 0.29
C LEU A 346 -9.88 -0.25 1.31
N ASP A 347 -8.57 -0.46 1.32
CA ASP A 347 -7.61 0.14 2.25
C ASP A 347 -6.58 0.99 1.49
N ALA A 348 -6.27 2.17 2.02
CA ALA A 348 -5.23 3.06 1.54
C ALA A 348 -3.82 2.70 2.09
N PRO A 349 -2.73 3.29 1.56
CA PRO A 349 -1.34 2.99 1.96
C PRO A 349 -0.99 3.37 3.40
N ASP A 350 -1.75 4.28 4.00
CA ASP A 350 -1.65 4.72 5.39
C ASP A 350 -2.52 3.89 6.34
N ASP A 351 -3.03 2.74 5.87
CA ASP A 351 -3.95 1.83 6.55
C ASP A 351 -5.34 2.42 6.83
N THR A 352 -5.68 3.57 6.22
CA THR A 352 -7.04 4.11 6.27
C THR A 352 -8.01 3.20 5.50
N ARG A 353 -9.05 2.71 6.19
CA ARG A 353 -10.17 1.99 5.58
C ARG A 353 -11.04 2.97 4.79
N LEU A 354 -10.91 2.97 3.46
CA LEU A 354 -11.69 3.85 2.59
C LEU A 354 -13.13 3.37 2.43
N PHE A 355 -13.31 2.04 2.39
CA PHE A 355 -14.62 1.42 2.25
C PHE A 355 -14.67 0.07 2.98
N ASP A 356 -15.75 -0.20 3.70
CA ASP A 356 -16.06 -1.47 4.34
C ASP A 356 -17.56 -1.81 4.19
N LEU A 357 -17.85 -2.98 3.61
CA LEU A 357 -19.23 -3.41 3.37
C LEU A 357 -20.01 -3.73 4.66
N GLU A 358 -19.36 -4.26 5.70
CA GLU A 358 -20.01 -4.59 6.97
C GLU A 358 -20.33 -3.32 7.76
N GLU A 359 -19.42 -2.35 7.75
CA GLU A 359 -19.68 -1.04 8.33
C GLU A 359 -20.79 -0.30 7.59
N LEU A 360 -20.77 -0.33 6.25
CA LEU A 360 -21.85 0.20 5.43
C LEU A 360 -23.19 -0.45 5.81
N ALA A 361 -23.24 -1.79 5.86
CA ALA A 361 -24.43 -2.55 6.25
C ALA A 361 -24.91 -2.24 7.69
N SER A 362 -24.00 -1.76 8.54
CA SER A 362 -24.28 -1.27 9.89
C SER A 362 -24.60 0.23 9.95
N PHE A 363 -24.85 0.86 8.80
CA PHE A 363 -25.17 2.28 8.63
C PHE A 363 -24.09 3.23 9.17
N ILE A 364 -22.83 2.80 9.08
CA ILE A 364 -21.66 3.62 9.38
C ILE A 364 -21.25 4.35 8.10
N ASP A 365 -21.04 5.66 8.21
CA ASP A 365 -20.61 6.50 7.10
C ASP A 365 -19.23 6.08 6.59
N GLN A 366 -19.09 6.01 5.26
CA GLN A 366 -17.89 5.48 4.60
C GLN A 366 -17.09 6.62 3.96
N PRO A 367 -15.75 6.68 4.07
CA PRO A 367 -14.95 7.76 3.48
C PRO A 367 -15.24 7.98 1.99
N ILE A 368 -15.31 6.90 1.21
CA ILE A 368 -15.87 6.90 -0.14
C ILE A 368 -17.22 6.19 -0.14
N ARG A 369 -18.16 6.70 -0.95
CA ARG A 369 -19.47 6.07 -1.09
C ARG A 369 -19.48 5.09 -2.25
N TRP A 370 -20.04 3.92 -2.00
CA TRP A 370 -20.32 2.87 -2.97
C TRP A 370 -21.54 2.05 -2.49
N LEU A 371 -22.40 1.62 -3.42
CA LEU A 371 -23.60 0.83 -3.09
C LEU A 371 -23.62 -0.47 -3.92
N PRO A 372 -23.77 -1.65 -3.28
CA PRO A 372 -23.84 -2.92 -3.99
C PRO A 372 -25.26 -3.18 -4.53
N ILE A 373 -25.64 -2.58 -5.66
CA ILE A 373 -26.99 -2.74 -6.24
C ILE A 373 -26.89 -3.33 -7.65
N SER A 374 -27.58 -4.44 -7.89
CA SER A 374 -27.71 -5.09 -9.20
C SER A 374 -26.37 -5.49 -9.85
N ASN A 375 -25.40 -5.92 -9.04
CA ASN A 375 -24.01 -6.19 -9.46
C ASN A 375 -23.76 -7.63 -9.96
N GLU A 376 -24.75 -8.30 -10.57
CA GLU A 376 -24.62 -9.71 -10.98
C GLU A 376 -23.59 -9.95 -12.10
N GLU A 377 -23.15 -8.90 -12.79
CA GLU A 377 -22.12 -8.96 -13.83
C GLU A 377 -20.87 -8.15 -13.48
N ALA A 378 -21.02 -6.99 -12.84
CA ALA A 378 -19.86 -6.18 -12.49
C ALA A 378 -20.07 -5.27 -11.27
N ALA A 379 -18.97 -4.78 -10.71
CA ALA A 379 -18.96 -3.81 -9.62
C ALA A 379 -17.83 -2.80 -9.83
N THR A 380 -18.14 -1.51 -9.65
CA THR A 380 -17.17 -0.42 -9.86
C THR A 380 -17.07 0.47 -8.64
N ILE A 381 -15.86 0.72 -8.14
CA ILE A 381 -15.58 1.72 -7.11
C ILE A 381 -14.50 2.68 -7.59
N SER A 382 -14.62 3.97 -7.26
CA SER A 382 -13.66 4.99 -7.69
C SER A 382 -13.09 5.74 -6.49
N VAL A 383 -11.80 6.08 -6.56
CA VAL A 383 -11.03 6.79 -5.53
C VAL A 383 -10.29 7.98 -6.15
N PRO A 384 -10.44 9.19 -5.61
CA PRO A 384 -11.47 9.58 -4.64
C PRO A 384 -12.84 9.73 -5.35
N SER A 385 -13.92 9.22 -4.76
CA SER A 385 -15.30 9.62 -5.09
C SER A 385 -15.84 10.69 -4.12
N SER A 386 -14.93 11.49 -3.57
CA SER A 386 -15.21 12.50 -2.54
C SER A 386 -14.33 13.74 -2.72
N THR A 387 -14.50 14.74 -1.85
CA THR A 387 -13.64 15.93 -1.82
C THR A 387 -12.31 15.64 -1.12
N PRO A 388 -11.21 16.35 -1.46
CA PRO A 388 -9.88 16.10 -0.89
C PRO A 388 -9.77 16.29 0.63
N ASP A 389 -10.67 17.06 1.24
CA ASP A 389 -10.75 17.20 2.71
C ASP A 389 -11.26 15.93 3.41
N ARG A 390 -11.84 14.99 2.65
CA ARG A 390 -12.36 13.72 3.16
C ARG A 390 -11.52 12.53 2.70
N VAL A 391 -11.23 12.43 1.41
CA VAL A 391 -10.36 11.39 0.84
C VAL A 391 -9.48 12.02 -0.22
N ASP A 392 -8.18 11.94 -0.01
CA ASP A 392 -7.18 12.18 -1.05
C ASP A 392 -6.63 10.86 -1.57
N ILE A 393 -6.08 10.89 -2.78
CA ILE A 393 -5.36 9.75 -3.34
C ILE A 393 -3.92 9.79 -2.83
N LEU A 394 -3.47 8.70 -2.24
CA LEU A 394 -2.11 8.56 -1.72
C LEU A 394 -1.31 7.68 -2.69
N PRO A 395 -0.02 7.98 -2.95
CA PRO A 395 0.83 7.01 -3.60
C PRO A 395 1.07 5.79 -2.71
N GLY A 396 1.23 4.63 -3.34
CA GLY A 396 1.75 3.42 -2.68
C GLY A 396 0.80 2.23 -2.72
N ARG A 397 0.97 1.35 -1.74
CA ARG A 397 0.32 0.04 -1.68
C ARG A 397 -1.12 0.13 -1.16
N TYR A 398 -2.07 -0.10 -2.04
CA TYR A 398 -3.47 -0.30 -1.68
C TYR A 398 -3.80 -1.78 -1.53
N GLY A 399 -4.91 -2.06 -0.85
CA GLY A 399 -5.46 -3.41 -0.80
C GLY A 399 -6.97 -3.42 -0.95
N ALA A 400 -7.47 -4.33 -1.77
CA ALA A 400 -8.90 -4.57 -1.95
C ALA A 400 -9.26 -6.02 -1.67
N GLN A 401 -10.48 -6.24 -1.18
CA GLN A 401 -11.10 -7.55 -1.14
C GLN A 401 -12.43 -7.53 -1.87
N VAL A 402 -12.67 -8.57 -2.65
CA VAL A 402 -13.90 -8.77 -3.42
C VAL A 402 -14.60 -10.01 -2.87
N MET A 403 -15.93 -9.99 -2.85
CA MET A 403 -16.74 -11.14 -2.46
C MET A 403 -17.91 -11.33 -3.40
N LEU A 404 -18.45 -12.55 -3.43
CA LEU A 404 -19.73 -12.83 -4.05
C LEU A 404 -20.83 -12.81 -2.98
N LEU A 405 -21.91 -12.06 -3.20
CA LEU A 405 -23.06 -12.05 -2.31
C LEU A 405 -23.95 -13.25 -2.65
N GLY A 406 -24.00 -14.23 -1.75
CA GLY A 406 -24.90 -15.39 -1.91
C GLY A 406 -26.38 -14.98 -1.87
N ASP A 407 -27.21 -15.69 -2.60
CA ASP A 407 -28.67 -15.53 -2.65
C ASP A 407 -29.41 -16.28 -1.50
N GLY A 408 -28.66 -16.85 -0.55
CA GLY A 408 -29.20 -17.64 0.56
C GLY A 408 -29.78 -19.00 0.15
N SER A 409 -29.67 -19.41 -1.12
CA SER A 409 -30.24 -20.67 -1.62
C SER A 409 -29.49 -21.93 -1.19
N GLY A 410 -28.31 -21.78 -0.57
CA GLY A 410 -27.48 -22.89 -0.10
C GLY A 410 -26.83 -23.72 -1.22
N GLY A 411 -26.96 -23.31 -2.48
CA GLY A 411 -26.29 -23.93 -3.62
C GLY A 411 -24.80 -23.59 -3.68
N ALA A 412 -23.97 -24.55 -4.12
CA ALA A 412 -22.56 -24.34 -4.40
C ALA A 412 -22.39 -23.63 -5.76
N ARG A 413 -22.65 -22.32 -5.77
CA ARG A 413 -22.44 -21.45 -6.94
C ARG A 413 -21.01 -20.90 -6.89
N SER A 414 -20.39 -20.67 -8.04
CA SER A 414 -19.06 -20.05 -8.13
C SER A 414 -18.94 -19.16 -9.35
N ALA A 415 -18.13 -18.12 -9.27
CA ALA A 415 -17.81 -17.23 -10.39
C ALA A 415 -16.32 -16.95 -10.44
N ASP A 416 -15.81 -16.75 -11.66
CA ASP A 416 -14.50 -16.20 -11.92
C ASP A 416 -14.64 -14.69 -12.12
N VAL A 417 -14.02 -13.92 -11.23
CA VAL A 417 -14.10 -12.46 -11.22
C VAL A 417 -12.75 -11.89 -11.63
N GLU A 418 -12.70 -11.21 -12.78
CA GLU A 418 -11.54 -10.41 -13.17
C GLU A 418 -11.59 -9.06 -12.47
N LEU A 419 -10.50 -8.68 -11.81
CA LEU A 419 -10.34 -7.37 -11.20
C LEU A 419 -9.36 -6.54 -12.02
N THR A 420 -9.76 -5.35 -12.43
CA THR A 420 -8.94 -4.39 -13.17
C THR A 420 -8.87 -3.07 -12.42
N MET A 421 -7.67 -2.48 -12.40
CA MET A 421 -7.43 -1.12 -11.89
C MET A 421 -7.21 -0.18 -13.08
N ARG A 422 -8.09 0.80 -13.25
CA ARG A 422 -7.94 1.89 -14.22
C ARG A 422 -7.41 3.14 -13.51
N VAL A 423 -6.20 3.57 -13.84
CA VAL A 423 -5.50 4.69 -13.19
C VAL A 423 -5.47 5.88 -14.13
N LYS A 424 -6.01 7.02 -13.70
CA LYS A 424 -5.81 8.31 -14.35
C LYS A 424 -4.62 9.00 -13.70
N ARG A 425 -3.59 9.28 -14.47
CA ARG A 425 -2.36 9.94 -14.01
C ARG A 425 -2.19 11.30 -14.67
N GLY A 426 -1.64 12.25 -13.93
CA GLY A 426 -1.28 13.58 -14.43
C GLY A 426 -1.67 14.71 -13.51
N GLU A 427 -1.90 15.88 -14.10
CA GLU A 427 -2.36 17.02 -13.31
C GLU A 427 -3.86 16.92 -13.06
N ALA A 428 -4.29 17.33 -11.87
CA ALA A 428 -5.71 17.50 -11.57
C ALA A 428 -6.31 18.52 -12.55
N LEU A 429 -7.26 18.05 -13.36
CA LEU A 429 -7.89 18.87 -14.38
C LEU A 429 -8.74 19.98 -13.74
N ARG A 430 -8.70 21.17 -14.35
CA ARG A 430 -9.65 22.27 -14.07
C ARG A 430 -10.78 22.35 -15.09
N GLY A 431 -10.65 21.58 -16.16
CA GLY A 431 -11.64 21.37 -17.19
C GLY A 431 -11.24 20.18 -18.04
N GLY A 432 -12.19 19.62 -18.77
CA GLY A 432 -11.95 18.48 -19.64
C GLY A 432 -13.10 18.23 -20.60
N THR A 433 -12.89 17.25 -21.48
CA THR A 433 -13.80 16.87 -22.55
C THR A 433 -14.38 15.49 -22.26
N ILE A 434 -15.66 15.32 -22.56
CA ILE A 434 -16.38 14.05 -22.50
C ILE A 434 -17.04 13.78 -23.85
N ASP A 435 -16.77 12.59 -24.38
CA ASP A 435 -17.42 12.09 -25.57
C ASP A 435 -18.67 11.28 -25.22
N LEU A 436 -19.68 11.32 -26.08
CA LEU A 436 -20.96 10.65 -25.88
C LEU A 436 -21.30 9.72 -27.04
N ASP A 437 -21.74 8.50 -26.70
CA ASP A 437 -22.34 7.55 -27.64
C ASP A 437 -23.83 7.44 -27.35
N ILE A 438 -24.65 7.99 -28.23
CA ILE A 438 -26.11 8.06 -28.06
C ILE A 438 -26.79 7.00 -28.92
N TYR A 439 -27.37 6.00 -28.27
CA TYR A 439 -28.13 4.92 -28.89
C TYR A 439 -29.62 5.28 -28.98
N LEU A 440 -30.16 5.17 -30.19
CA LEU A 440 -31.54 5.54 -30.49
C LEU A 440 -32.42 4.27 -30.48
N VAL A 441 -33.19 4.10 -29.40
CA VAL A 441 -33.92 2.86 -29.14
C VAL A 441 -35.42 3.10 -29.34
N GLY A 442 -35.85 3.09 -30.59
CA GLY A 442 -37.27 3.24 -30.96
C GLY A 442 -37.86 4.62 -30.69
N VAL A 443 -37.03 5.68 -30.72
CA VAL A 443 -37.43 7.08 -30.45
C VAL A 443 -38.03 7.84 -31.65
N GLY A 444 -38.19 7.17 -32.80
CA GLY A 444 -38.90 7.68 -33.96
C GLY A 444 -38.05 8.42 -35.01
N PHE A 445 -36.72 8.40 -34.85
CA PHE A 445 -35.73 8.86 -35.82
C PHE A 445 -34.47 8.00 -35.72
N ASP A 446 -33.64 8.04 -36.76
CA ASP A 446 -32.39 7.28 -36.87
C ASP A 446 -31.17 8.18 -36.63
N ALA A 447 -29.99 7.56 -36.58
CA ALA A 447 -28.72 8.23 -36.31
C ALA A 447 -28.38 9.30 -37.36
N SER A 448 -28.84 9.12 -38.60
CA SER A 448 -28.60 10.09 -39.68
C SER A 448 -29.45 11.35 -39.53
N ALA A 449 -30.67 11.22 -39.00
CA ALA A 449 -31.57 12.32 -38.72
C ALA A 449 -31.32 12.99 -37.37
N ALA A 450 -30.69 12.30 -36.41
CA ALA A 450 -30.49 12.77 -35.04
C ALA A 450 -29.82 14.16 -34.92
N PRO A 451 -28.76 14.50 -35.69
CA PRO A 451 -28.15 15.84 -35.63
C PRO A 451 -29.08 16.99 -36.05
N GLY A 452 -30.16 16.69 -36.77
CA GLY A 452 -31.17 17.66 -37.21
C GLY A 452 -32.47 17.63 -36.40
N GLU A 453 -32.58 16.73 -35.41
CA GLU A 453 -33.77 16.64 -34.56
C GLU A 453 -33.75 17.83 -33.58
N ALA A 454 -34.78 18.68 -33.68
CA ALA A 454 -34.78 19.99 -33.02
C ALA A 454 -34.72 19.91 -31.49
N ARG A 455 -35.40 18.93 -30.89
CA ARG A 455 -35.44 18.72 -29.44
C ARG A 455 -34.11 18.17 -28.94
N LEU A 456 -33.51 17.21 -29.63
CA LEU A 456 -32.23 16.62 -29.30
C LEU A 456 -31.11 17.66 -29.42
N THR A 457 -31.14 18.46 -30.50
CA THR A 457 -30.22 19.59 -30.69
C THR A 457 -30.33 20.59 -29.54
N GLU A 458 -31.55 21.01 -29.18
CA GLU A 458 -31.77 21.92 -28.05
C GLU A 458 -31.36 21.27 -26.71
N ALA A 459 -31.60 19.97 -26.51
CA ALA A 459 -31.18 19.25 -25.31
C ALA A 459 -29.66 19.19 -25.20
N THR A 460 -28.94 18.90 -26.29
CA THR A 460 -27.47 18.89 -26.33
C THR A 460 -26.90 20.28 -26.02
N GLU A 461 -27.49 21.36 -26.52
CA GLU A 461 -27.04 22.73 -26.18
C GLU A 461 -27.28 23.07 -24.70
N ASN A 462 -28.43 22.68 -24.14
CA ASN A 462 -28.67 22.82 -22.70
C ASN A 462 -27.68 21.98 -21.88
N LEU A 463 -27.37 20.76 -22.34
CA LEU A 463 -26.39 19.88 -21.71
C LEU A 463 -25.01 20.54 -21.68
N ARG A 464 -24.54 21.10 -22.81
CA ARG A 464 -23.29 21.88 -22.86
C ARG A 464 -23.27 22.97 -21.78
N GLY A 465 -24.39 23.68 -21.60
CA GLY A 465 -24.52 24.71 -20.56
C GLY A 465 -24.39 24.17 -19.14
N ILE A 466 -25.01 23.02 -18.83
CA ILE A 466 -24.93 22.39 -17.51
C ILE A 466 -23.49 21.95 -17.21
N TRP A 467 -22.87 21.19 -18.12
CA TRP A 467 -21.54 20.63 -17.92
C TRP A 467 -20.45 21.70 -17.88
N ALA A 468 -20.61 22.80 -18.62
CA ALA A 468 -19.67 23.93 -18.57
C ALA A 468 -19.55 24.52 -17.16
N THR A 469 -20.57 24.39 -16.29
CA THR A 469 -20.49 24.84 -14.89
C THR A 469 -19.50 24.03 -14.06
N ALA A 470 -19.22 22.78 -14.45
CA ALA A 470 -18.21 21.91 -13.85
C ALA A 470 -16.87 21.93 -14.60
N GLY A 471 -16.68 22.87 -15.54
CA GLY A 471 -15.49 22.93 -16.39
C GLY A 471 -15.45 21.87 -17.50
N LEU A 472 -16.58 21.21 -17.78
CA LEU A 472 -16.64 20.11 -18.73
C LEU A 472 -17.20 20.57 -20.07
N THR A 473 -16.59 20.09 -21.15
CA THR A 473 -17.00 20.34 -22.54
C THR A 473 -17.46 19.04 -23.16
N LEU A 474 -18.56 19.07 -23.93
CA LEU A 474 -18.93 17.91 -24.74
C LEU A 474 -18.05 17.88 -25.99
N GLY A 475 -17.33 16.78 -26.16
CA GLY A 475 -16.52 16.48 -27.33
C GLY A 475 -17.37 15.91 -28.46
N ASP A 476 -16.96 14.75 -28.96
CA ASP A 476 -17.65 14.05 -30.03
C ASP A 476 -18.96 13.43 -29.53
N ILE A 477 -20.03 13.67 -30.26
CA ILE A 477 -21.34 13.04 -30.03
C ILE A 477 -21.64 12.14 -31.21
N ARG A 478 -21.67 10.84 -30.96
CA ARG A 478 -21.87 9.79 -31.96
C ARG A 478 -23.26 9.20 -31.77
N PHE A 479 -24.03 9.11 -32.84
CA PHE A 479 -25.37 8.53 -32.82
C PHE A 479 -25.33 7.12 -33.39
N HIS A 480 -26.01 6.20 -32.71
CA HIS A 480 -26.03 4.78 -33.05
C HIS A 480 -27.46 4.30 -33.25
N ASP A 481 -27.70 3.63 -34.39
CA ASP A 481 -28.95 2.94 -34.64
C ASP A 481 -28.96 1.58 -33.95
N VAL A 482 -30.04 1.30 -33.23
CA VAL A 482 -30.30 -0.03 -32.68
C VAL A 482 -31.08 -0.85 -33.70
N ALA A 483 -30.67 -2.10 -33.91
CA ALA A 483 -31.33 -3.01 -34.83
C ALA A 483 -32.84 -3.10 -34.54
N ALA A 484 -33.68 -3.06 -35.59
CA ALA A 484 -35.14 -2.93 -35.47
C ALA A 484 -35.80 -3.96 -34.52
N ALA A 485 -35.29 -5.19 -34.49
CA ALA A 485 -35.78 -6.22 -33.58
C ALA A 485 -35.50 -5.92 -32.11
N ALA A 486 -34.30 -5.39 -31.80
CA ALA A 486 -33.94 -4.97 -30.44
C ALA A 486 -34.67 -3.67 -30.07
N ALA A 487 -34.71 -2.68 -30.96
CA ALA A 487 -35.43 -1.42 -30.73
C ALA A 487 -36.93 -1.66 -30.49
N GLY A 488 -37.56 -2.61 -31.19
CA GLY A 488 -38.96 -2.96 -30.98
C GLY A 488 -39.25 -3.55 -29.60
N ARG A 489 -38.28 -4.26 -29.00
CA ARG A 489 -38.40 -4.83 -27.64
C ARG A 489 -37.99 -3.85 -26.55
N LEU A 490 -36.87 -3.18 -26.71
CA LEU A 490 -36.20 -2.37 -25.67
C LEU A 490 -36.57 -0.88 -25.72
N SER A 491 -37.53 -0.47 -26.57
CA SER A 491 -37.98 0.93 -26.59
C SER A 491 -38.81 1.31 -25.36
N ILE A 492 -39.37 0.34 -24.64
CA ILE A 492 -40.01 0.52 -23.33
C ILE A 492 -39.33 -0.47 -22.40
N ILE A 493 -38.79 0.02 -21.29
CA ILE A 493 -38.08 -0.81 -20.32
C ILE A 493 -39.03 -1.09 -19.14
N ASP A 494 -39.50 -2.32 -19.04
CA ASP A 494 -40.42 -2.78 -18.01
C ASP A 494 -39.71 -3.46 -16.82
N THR A 495 -38.47 -3.91 -17.00
CA THR A 495 -37.67 -4.52 -15.93
C THR A 495 -36.30 -3.86 -15.80
N VAL A 496 -35.96 -3.45 -14.57
CA VAL A 496 -34.72 -2.70 -14.29
C VAL A 496 -33.73 -3.49 -13.44
N ASP A 497 -34.22 -4.43 -12.62
CA ASP A 497 -33.39 -5.17 -11.67
C ASP A 497 -32.94 -6.53 -12.17
N GLY A 498 -31.67 -6.84 -11.92
CA GLY A 498 -31.04 -8.13 -12.21
C GLY A 498 -30.47 -8.26 -13.62
N ARG A 499 -29.60 -9.27 -13.79
CA ARG A 499 -28.80 -9.51 -15.00
C ARG A 499 -29.58 -9.67 -16.30
N GLU A 500 -30.76 -10.27 -16.20
CA GLU A 500 -31.62 -10.61 -17.33
C GLU A 500 -32.72 -9.56 -17.56
N SER A 501 -32.64 -8.41 -16.88
CA SER A 501 -33.57 -7.30 -17.06
C SER A 501 -33.41 -6.66 -18.44
N GLU A 502 -34.47 -6.01 -18.91
CA GLU A 502 -34.44 -5.24 -20.15
C GLU A 502 -33.46 -4.07 -20.07
N LEU A 503 -33.29 -3.46 -18.90
CA LEU A 503 -32.25 -2.46 -18.67
C LEU A 503 -30.85 -3.06 -18.86
N ALA A 504 -30.58 -4.24 -18.30
CA ALA A 504 -29.31 -4.92 -18.46
C ALA A 504 -29.06 -5.30 -19.93
N GLU A 505 -30.07 -5.79 -20.64
CA GLU A 505 -29.98 -6.05 -22.09
C GLU A 505 -29.69 -4.77 -22.88
N LEU A 506 -30.35 -3.67 -22.55
CA LEU A 506 -30.16 -2.36 -23.18
C LEU A 506 -28.71 -1.87 -23.05
N MET A 507 -28.14 -1.88 -21.84
CA MET A 507 -26.76 -1.42 -21.60
C MET A 507 -25.73 -2.25 -22.38
N ARG A 508 -25.99 -3.55 -22.57
CA ARG A 508 -25.12 -4.43 -23.37
C ARG A 508 -25.14 -4.13 -24.87
N LEU A 509 -26.10 -3.36 -25.38
CA LEU A 509 -26.06 -2.89 -26.78
C LEU A 509 -24.84 -2.03 -27.09
N GLY A 510 -24.18 -1.48 -26.07
CA GLY A 510 -22.89 -0.82 -26.19
C GLY A 510 -21.72 -1.75 -26.52
N ALA A 511 -21.93 -3.07 -26.55
CA ALA A 511 -20.90 -4.04 -26.90
C ALA A 511 -20.34 -3.76 -28.31
N GLY A 512 -19.05 -3.41 -28.36
CA GLY A 512 -18.35 -3.03 -29.60
C GLY A 512 -17.98 -1.55 -29.67
N THR A 513 -18.50 -0.71 -28.77
CA THR A 513 -18.00 0.66 -28.59
C THR A 513 -16.62 0.63 -27.98
N THR A 514 -15.78 1.54 -28.46
CA THR A 514 -14.40 1.69 -28.03
C THR A 514 -14.11 3.14 -27.65
N GLY A 515 -13.11 3.31 -26.79
CA GLY A 515 -12.65 4.62 -26.33
C GLY A 515 -13.39 5.12 -25.08
N ASP A 516 -12.94 6.29 -24.65
CA ASP A 516 -13.34 6.95 -23.40
C ASP A 516 -14.58 7.83 -23.62
N ALA A 517 -15.72 7.19 -23.86
CA ALA A 517 -17.01 7.85 -24.02
C ALA A 517 -18.06 7.31 -23.03
N ILE A 518 -19.16 8.04 -22.87
CA ILE A 518 -20.30 7.58 -22.07
C ILE A 518 -21.43 7.13 -23.02
N SER A 519 -21.88 5.89 -22.83
CA SER A 519 -23.04 5.35 -23.55
C SER A 519 -24.35 5.86 -22.94
N ILE A 520 -25.19 6.49 -23.76
CA ILE A 520 -26.52 7.00 -23.43
C ILE A 520 -27.56 6.30 -24.30
N PHE A 521 -28.51 5.61 -23.69
CA PHE A 521 -29.59 4.92 -24.38
C PHE A 521 -30.88 5.72 -24.29
N LEU A 522 -31.30 6.32 -25.40
CA LEU A 522 -32.58 7.02 -25.49
C LEU A 522 -33.68 6.01 -25.80
N VAL A 523 -34.55 5.77 -24.81
CA VAL A 523 -35.71 4.88 -24.91
C VAL A 523 -37.00 5.69 -24.90
N ARG A 524 -38.14 5.11 -25.25
CA ARG A 524 -39.43 5.82 -25.15
C ARG A 524 -39.83 6.02 -23.69
N SER A 525 -39.75 5.01 -22.85
CA SER A 525 -40.08 5.12 -21.42
C SER A 525 -39.45 4.02 -20.59
N ILE A 526 -39.30 4.27 -19.28
CA ILE A 526 -38.89 3.29 -18.29
C ILE A 526 -40.04 3.16 -17.27
N ALA A 527 -40.63 1.97 -17.15
CA ALA A 527 -41.68 1.70 -16.18
C ALA A 527 -41.11 1.75 -14.76
N ALA A 528 -41.85 2.31 -13.79
CA ALA A 528 -41.52 2.11 -12.39
C ALA A 528 -42.18 0.82 -11.90
N ASP A 529 -41.39 -0.04 -11.26
CA ASP A 529 -41.93 -1.19 -10.54
C ASP A 529 -42.88 -0.72 -9.43
N GLY A 530 -44.07 -1.33 -9.37
CA GLY A 530 -44.95 -1.37 -8.19
C GLY A 530 -45.80 -0.13 -7.85
N ASP A 531 -45.36 1.10 -8.14
CA ASP A 531 -45.98 2.32 -7.56
C ASP A 531 -46.65 3.28 -8.57
N GLY A 532 -46.69 2.94 -9.87
CA GLY A 532 -47.37 3.75 -10.89
C GLY A 532 -46.68 5.09 -11.22
N GLY A 533 -45.43 5.27 -10.78
CA GLY A 533 -44.53 6.33 -11.26
C GLY A 533 -43.90 6.00 -12.61
N ILE A 534 -43.25 6.97 -13.24
CA ILE A 534 -42.41 6.74 -14.43
C ILE A 534 -40.98 7.11 -14.04
N ILE A 535 -40.03 6.21 -14.29
CA ILE A 535 -38.61 6.48 -14.08
C ILE A 535 -38.09 7.31 -15.26
N LEU A 536 -37.42 8.41 -14.97
CA LEU A 536 -37.02 9.38 -15.99
C LEU A 536 -35.68 9.01 -16.64
N GLY A 537 -34.76 8.49 -15.83
CA GLY A 537 -33.51 7.91 -16.25
C GLY A 537 -32.97 6.96 -15.19
N ILE A 538 -32.01 6.12 -15.61
CA ILE A 538 -31.28 5.19 -14.74
C ILE A 538 -29.83 5.11 -15.20
N ALA A 539 -28.88 5.37 -14.31
CA ALA A 539 -27.49 4.99 -14.50
C ALA A 539 -27.29 3.49 -14.27
N GLY A 540 -26.52 2.84 -15.17
CA GLY A 540 -26.21 1.42 -15.05
C GLY A 540 -25.40 1.08 -13.80
N GLY A 541 -24.67 2.04 -13.22
CA GLY A 541 -23.99 1.89 -11.94
C GLY A 541 -23.68 3.25 -11.30
N ILE A 542 -23.39 3.25 -10.00
CA ILE A 542 -23.03 4.46 -9.24
C ILE A 542 -21.75 4.20 -8.43
N PRO A 543 -20.56 4.45 -9.00
CA PRO A 543 -20.30 4.76 -10.41
C PRO A 543 -20.50 3.54 -11.32
N GLY A 544 -20.70 3.80 -12.61
CA GLY A 544 -20.55 2.78 -13.66
C GLY A 544 -19.08 2.62 -14.06
N PRO A 545 -18.72 1.63 -14.89
CA PRO A 545 -17.33 1.35 -15.25
C PRO A 545 -16.86 2.28 -16.38
N PRO A 546 -16.10 3.36 -16.10
CA PRO A 546 -15.83 4.40 -17.07
C PRO A 546 -14.98 3.88 -18.22
N GLY A 547 -15.45 4.03 -19.46
CA GLY A 547 -14.75 3.57 -20.67
C GLY A 547 -14.91 2.08 -20.96
N VAL A 548 -15.60 1.34 -20.09
CA VAL A 548 -15.95 -0.07 -20.31
C VAL A 548 -17.37 -0.14 -20.85
N HIS A 549 -17.52 -0.72 -22.03
CA HIS A 549 -18.79 -0.80 -22.74
C HIS A 549 -19.31 -2.25 -22.78
N GLY A 550 -20.63 -2.40 -22.96
CA GLY A 550 -21.22 -3.72 -23.21
C GLY A 550 -21.46 -4.60 -21.99
N THR A 551 -21.39 -4.05 -20.77
CA THR A 551 -21.86 -4.71 -19.53
C THR A 551 -23.24 -4.21 -19.13
N MET A 552 -23.95 -4.89 -18.22
CA MET A 552 -25.21 -4.37 -17.66
C MET A 552 -25.08 -3.03 -16.92
N HIS A 553 -23.85 -2.59 -16.62
CA HIS A 553 -23.57 -1.32 -15.92
C HIS A 553 -23.03 -0.22 -16.85
N SER A 554 -22.84 -0.52 -18.14
CA SER A 554 -22.08 0.32 -19.09
C SER A 554 -22.92 1.41 -19.77
N GLY A 555 -23.48 2.34 -19.00
CA GLY A 555 -24.09 3.56 -19.55
C GLY A 555 -25.24 4.09 -18.72
N VAL A 556 -26.09 4.89 -19.37
CA VAL A 556 -27.29 5.48 -18.78
C VAL A 556 -28.49 5.31 -19.72
N ALA A 557 -29.67 4.97 -19.18
CA ALA A 557 -30.92 4.91 -19.92
C ALA A 557 -31.75 6.16 -19.63
N VAL A 558 -32.32 6.78 -20.66
CA VAL A 558 -33.07 8.04 -20.53
C VAL A 558 -34.35 8.00 -21.34
N THR A 559 -35.46 8.34 -20.68
CA THR A 559 -36.78 8.45 -21.31
C THR A 559 -36.83 9.65 -22.28
N TYR A 560 -37.30 9.42 -23.51
CA TYR A 560 -37.44 10.44 -24.56
C TYR A 560 -38.90 10.86 -24.82
N ASP A 561 -39.89 10.03 -24.48
CA ASP A 561 -41.29 10.30 -24.86
C ASP A 561 -41.79 11.64 -24.33
N SER A 562 -42.34 12.46 -25.24
CA SER A 562 -42.80 13.82 -24.94
C SER A 562 -44.01 13.88 -23.99
N SER A 563 -44.75 12.78 -23.87
CA SER A 563 -45.84 12.65 -22.91
C SER A 563 -45.33 12.45 -21.47
N VAL A 564 -44.08 11.98 -21.32
CA VAL A 564 -43.44 11.75 -20.01
C VAL A 564 -42.61 12.95 -19.60
N ILE A 565 -41.61 13.31 -20.41
CA ILE A 565 -40.64 14.35 -20.04
C ILE A 565 -40.99 15.74 -20.61
N GLY A 566 -42.17 15.88 -21.22
CA GLY A 566 -42.68 17.12 -21.81
C GLY A 566 -42.25 17.32 -23.27
N SER A 567 -42.80 18.34 -23.93
CA SER A 567 -42.54 18.68 -25.33
C SER A 567 -41.91 20.07 -25.50
N GLY A 568 -41.42 20.37 -26.71
CA GLY A 568 -40.77 21.64 -27.06
C GLY A 568 -39.58 21.96 -26.17
N THR A 569 -39.31 23.25 -25.95
CA THR A 569 -38.20 23.74 -25.12
C THR A 569 -38.18 23.18 -23.70
N ARG A 570 -39.36 22.99 -23.07
CA ARG A 570 -39.41 22.37 -21.73
C ARG A 570 -38.95 20.92 -21.80
N GLY A 571 -39.43 20.17 -22.78
CA GLY A 571 -39.04 18.78 -23.01
C GLY A 571 -37.56 18.61 -23.35
N ALA A 572 -36.96 19.55 -24.07
CA ALA A 572 -35.52 19.57 -24.36
C ALA A 572 -34.68 19.85 -23.10
N ARG A 573 -35.08 20.82 -22.28
CA ARG A 573 -34.41 21.11 -21.00
C ARG A 573 -34.48 19.95 -20.02
N ASN A 574 -35.66 19.32 -19.89
CA ASN A 574 -35.83 18.14 -19.05
C ASN A 574 -34.93 16.99 -19.53
N LEU A 575 -34.89 16.74 -20.85
CA LEU A 575 -34.00 15.71 -21.41
C LEU A 575 -32.53 15.98 -21.07
N ALA A 576 -32.06 17.22 -21.26
CA ALA A 576 -30.69 17.62 -20.93
C ALA A 576 -30.37 17.42 -19.44
N GLN A 577 -31.30 17.80 -18.57
CA GLN A 577 -31.14 17.66 -17.13
C GLN A 577 -31.08 16.18 -16.71
N ILE A 578 -31.95 15.34 -17.25
CA ILE A 578 -31.96 13.90 -16.95
C ILE A 578 -30.66 13.26 -17.42
N ILE A 579 -30.21 13.55 -18.65
CA ILE A 579 -28.92 13.07 -19.15
C ILE A 579 -27.80 13.49 -18.19
N ALA A 580 -27.73 14.78 -17.82
CA ALA A 580 -26.70 15.28 -16.90
C ALA A 580 -26.76 14.61 -15.52
N HIS A 581 -27.95 14.34 -15.00
CA HIS A 581 -28.14 13.69 -13.71
C HIS A 581 -27.66 12.23 -13.72
N GLU A 582 -28.12 11.43 -14.69
CA GLU A 582 -27.74 10.02 -14.76
C GLU A 582 -26.27 9.83 -15.11
N THR A 583 -25.72 10.69 -15.98
CA THR A 583 -24.28 10.68 -16.26
C THR A 583 -23.47 11.14 -15.06
N GLY A 584 -23.99 12.06 -14.24
CA GLY A 584 -23.42 12.40 -12.93
C GLY A 584 -23.32 11.16 -12.02
N HIS A 585 -24.38 10.37 -11.93
CA HIS A 585 -24.37 9.08 -11.22
C HIS A 585 -23.35 8.10 -11.78
N TYR A 586 -23.34 7.92 -13.11
CA TYR A 586 -22.39 7.04 -13.78
C TYR A 586 -20.93 7.43 -13.49
N LEU A 587 -20.65 8.73 -13.33
CA LEU A 587 -19.33 9.27 -12.99
C LEU A 587 -19.04 9.34 -11.49
N GLY A 588 -19.95 8.85 -10.64
CA GLY A 588 -19.72 8.69 -9.20
C GLY A 588 -20.35 9.74 -8.30
N LEU A 589 -21.22 10.61 -8.83
CA LEU A 589 -22.03 11.49 -7.98
C LEU A 589 -23.19 10.72 -7.35
N TYR A 590 -23.59 11.13 -6.15
CA TYR A 590 -24.77 10.60 -5.47
C TYR A 590 -25.80 11.71 -5.31
N HIS A 591 -27.03 11.32 -5.02
CA HIS A 591 -28.04 12.31 -4.71
C HIS A 591 -27.62 13.14 -3.49
N VAL A 592 -27.78 14.46 -3.54
CA VAL A 592 -27.60 15.31 -2.33
C VAL A 592 -28.64 15.00 -1.27
N ARG A 593 -29.78 14.42 -1.69
CA ARG A 593 -30.71 13.74 -0.81
C ARG A 593 -31.54 12.69 -1.54
N GLU A 594 -32.09 11.75 -0.78
CA GLU A 594 -33.17 10.89 -1.24
C GLU A 594 -34.57 11.48 -1.01
N ARG A 595 -35.59 10.79 -1.55
CA ARG A 595 -37.01 11.10 -1.30
C ARG A 595 -37.33 11.12 0.20
N LEU A 596 -36.81 10.12 0.92
CA LEU A 596 -36.90 10.02 2.37
C LEU A 596 -35.74 10.76 3.05
N PRO A 597 -35.92 11.31 4.27
CA PRO A 597 -34.82 11.88 5.03
C PRO A 597 -33.79 10.80 5.40
N PRO A 598 -32.51 11.16 5.60
CA PRO A 598 -31.49 10.20 5.99
C PRO A 598 -31.78 9.57 7.35
N CYS A 599 -31.40 8.30 7.51
CA CYS A 599 -31.46 7.65 8.82
C CYS A 599 -30.49 8.34 9.79
N PRO A 600 -30.87 8.54 11.08
CA PRO A 600 -29.91 8.93 12.11
C PRO A 600 -28.68 8.01 12.10
N ALA A 601 -27.50 8.56 12.39
CA ALA A 601 -26.25 7.80 12.37
C ALA A 601 -26.34 6.52 13.23
N GLY A 602 -25.89 5.39 12.67
CA GLY A 602 -25.94 4.08 13.32
C GLY A 602 -27.36 3.49 13.47
N THR A 603 -28.36 4.07 12.81
CA THR A 603 -29.72 3.53 12.78
C THR A 603 -30.15 3.20 11.36
N GLY A 604 -30.95 2.14 11.21
CA GLY A 604 -31.53 1.73 9.93
C GLY A 604 -32.98 2.18 9.75
N PRO A 605 -33.53 1.98 8.54
CA PRO A 605 -34.96 2.15 8.30
C PRO A 605 -35.78 1.18 9.17
N THR A 606 -36.89 1.66 9.72
CA THR A 606 -37.84 0.84 10.48
C THR A 606 -39.26 1.11 10.00
N ASP A 607 -40.15 0.12 10.13
CA ASP A 607 -41.55 0.23 9.69
C ASP A 607 -42.29 1.46 10.25
N GLY A 608 -41.90 1.94 11.44
CA GLY A 608 -42.48 3.13 12.08
C GLY A 608 -41.79 4.45 11.75
N ARG A 609 -40.61 4.43 11.12
CA ARG A 609 -39.81 5.61 10.74
C ARG A 609 -39.01 5.29 9.47
N PRO A 610 -39.66 5.36 8.29
CA PRO A 610 -38.95 5.17 7.03
C PRO A 610 -37.94 6.31 6.84
N CYS A 611 -36.71 5.94 6.54
CA CYS A 611 -35.61 6.84 6.26
C CYS A 611 -34.74 6.24 5.16
N ALA A 612 -33.99 7.08 4.46
CA ALA A 612 -33.01 6.64 3.49
C ALA A 612 -31.78 6.11 4.24
N PRO A 613 -31.41 4.83 4.07
CA PRO A 613 -30.20 4.29 4.68
C PRO A 613 -28.96 4.99 4.13
N PHE A 614 -27.82 4.82 4.81
CA PHE A 614 -26.51 5.30 4.35
C PHE A 614 -26.41 6.83 4.20
N GLY A 615 -26.97 7.58 5.17
CA GLY A 615 -26.83 9.04 5.21
C GLY A 615 -27.68 9.79 4.19
N GLY A 616 -28.46 9.09 3.34
CA GLY A 616 -29.54 9.62 2.51
C GLY A 616 -29.21 10.84 1.64
N GLY A 617 -27.92 11.12 1.40
CA GLY A 617 -27.35 12.26 0.69
C GLY A 617 -25.85 12.02 0.47
N ASP A 618 -25.23 12.65 -0.53
CA ASP A 618 -23.82 12.46 -0.89
C ASP A 618 -22.83 12.76 0.26
N VAL A 619 -21.59 12.28 0.10
CA VAL A 619 -20.54 12.38 1.13
C VAL A 619 -19.67 13.64 1.01
N LEU A 620 -20.01 14.52 0.06
CA LEU A 620 -19.26 15.72 -0.27
C LEU A 620 -19.51 16.80 0.78
N ALA A 621 -18.44 17.45 1.26
CA ALA A 621 -18.55 18.44 2.33
C ALA A 621 -19.27 19.74 1.91
N ASP A 622 -19.34 20.02 0.60
CA ASP A 622 -19.83 21.28 0.05
C ASP A 622 -21.22 21.18 -0.60
N THR A 623 -21.91 20.06 -0.42
CA THR A 623 -23.28 19.83 -0.87
C THR A 623 -24.26 19.90 0.30
N SER A 624 -25.56 20.05 -0.02
CA SER A 624 -26.59 20.16 1.00
C SER A 624 -27.84 19.36 0.65
N PRO A 625 -28.41 18.58 1.59
CA PRO A 625 -29.69 17.88 1.38
C PRO A 625 -30.89 18.84 1.34
N ARG A 626 -30.67 20.15 1.38
CA ARG A 626 -31.71 21.18 1.20
C ARG A 626 -31.58 21.93 -0.13
N ASP A 627 -30.50 21.71 -0.87
CA ASP A 627 -30.27 22.38 -2.14
C ASP A 627 -31.09 21.72 -3.26
N GLY A 628 -32.33 22.18 -3.38
CA GLY A 628 -33.23 21.76 -4.45
C GLY A 628 -32.89 22.28 -5.84
N GLU A 629 -31.83 23.09 -5.99
CA GLU A 629 -31.31 23.54 -7.29
C GLU A 629 -30.09 22.71 -7.73
N ASN A 630 -29.57 21.83 -6.87
CA ASN A 630 -28.46 20.93 -7.20
C ASN A 630 -28.87 19.88 -8.24
N LEU A 631 -28.04 19.66 -9.25
CA LEU A 631 -28.27 18.68 -10.31
C LEU A 631 -28.62 17.31 -9.76
N MET A 632 -27.94 16.89 -8.68
CA MET A 632 -28.14 15.59 -8.03
C MET A 632 -29.30 15.58 -7.02
N TRP A 633 -30.26 16.49 -7.14
CA TRP A 633 -31.52 16.39 -6.42
C TRP A 633 -32.41 15.32 -7.07
N TRP A 634 -32.94 14.38 -6.28
CA TRP A 634 -33.69 13.18 -6.73
C TRP A 634 -34.94 13.42 -7.60
N ALA A 635 -35.36 14.68 -7.82
CA ALA A 635 -36.56 15.02 -8.58
C ALA A 635 -36.28 16.14 -9.59
N LEU A 636 -37.04 16.18 -10.68
CA LEU A 636 -36.97 17.28 -11.65
C LEU A 636 -37.38 18.62 -11.05
N GLY A 637 -36.67 19.67 -11.44
CA GLY A 637 -37.01 21.05 -11.18
C GLY A 637 -38.27 21.46 -11.93
N GLY A 638 -39.09 22.30 -11.30
CA GLY A 638 -40.37 22.76 -11.87
C GLY A 638 -41.61 21.98 -11.43
N ASP A 639 -41.52 20.69 -11.09
CA ASP A 639 -42.69 19.91 -10.61
C ASP A 639 -43.10 20.27 -9.17
N THR A 640 -42.21 20.93 -8.43
CA THR A 640 -42.45 21.44 -7.07
C THR A 640 -42.54 22.98 -7.00
N GLY A 641 -42.62 23.67 -8.14
CA GLY A 641 -42.57 25.14 -8.20
C GLY A 641 -41.18 25.75 -7.94
N ARG A 642 -40.12 24.93 -7.94
CA ARG A 642 -38.71 25.32 -7.81
C ARG A 642 -38.08 25.64 -9.17
N ARG A 643 -36.92 26.33 -9.16
CA ARG A 643 -36.07 26.50 -10.35
C ARG A 643 -35.57 25.13 -10.84
N TYR A 644 -35.13 25.08 -12.10
CA TYR A 644 -34.44 23.91 -12.65
C TYR A 644 -33.21 23.58 -11.80
N ASN A 645 -33.04 22.30 -11.50
CA ASN A 645 -31.94 21.81 -10.68
C ASN A 645 -30.79 21.37 -11.58
N VAL A 646 -29.85 22.29 -11.78
CA VAL A 646 -28.75 22.19 -12.76
C VAL A 646 -27.43 22.70 -12.19
N THR A 647 -27.38 23.02 -10.89
CA THR A 647 -26.15 23.51 -10.25
C THR A 647 -25.30 22.33 -9.78
N LEU A 648 -23.97 22.48 -9.87
CA LEU A 648 -23.00 21.54 -9.33
C LEU A 648 -22.11 22.28 -8.32
N SER A 649 -21.76 21.61 -7.22
CA SER A 649 -20.77 22.13 -6.28
C SER A 649 -19.34 22.00 -6.84
N PRO A 650 -18.36 22.76 -6.31
CA PRO A 650 -16.95 22.54 -6.60
C PRO A 650 -16.49 21.10 -6.34
N GLY A 651 -16.99 20.47 -5.27
CA GLY A 651 -16.72 19.09 -4.90
C GLY A 651 -17.28 18.10 -5.92
N GLN A 652 -18.52 18.29 -6.37
CA GLN A 652 -19.11 17.47 -7.44
C GLN A 652 -18.30 17.64 -8.75
N SER A 653 -17.90 18.86 -9.08
CA SER A 653 -17.05 19.14 -10.25
C SER A 653 -15.71 18.41 -10.16
N SER A 654 -15.08 18.40 -8.97
CA SER A 654 -13.85 17.65 -8.72
C SER A 654 -14.03 16.14 -8.94
N VAL A 655 -15.12 15.55 -8.48
CA VAL A 655 -15.40 14.11 -8.72
C VAL A 655 -15.54 13.82 -10.22
N LEU A 656 -16.32 14.64 -10.94
CA LEU A 656 -16.51 14.46 -12.39
C LEU A 656 -15.17 14.55 -13.15
N LEU A 657 -14.38 15.60 -12.90
CA LEU A 657 -13.09 15.84 -13.57
C LEU A 657 -12.04 14.75 -13.30
N ARG A 658 -12.20 14.00 -12.22
CA ARG A 658 -11.33 12.87 -11.87
C ARG A 658 -11.71 11.58 -12.57
N SER A 659 -12.88 11.48 -13.21
CA SER A 659 -13.23 10.27 -13.94
C SER A 659 -12.23 9.97 -15.08
N PRO A 660 -11.87 8.70 -15.32
CA PRO A 660 -10.99 8.30 -16.41
C PRO A 660 -11.49 8.67 -17.81
N VAL A 661 -12.81 8.83 -18.01
CA VAL A 661 -13.37 9.23 -19.31
C VAL A 661 -13.37 10.74 -19.56
N VAL A 662 -12.87 11.53 -18.61
CA VAL A 662 -12.69 12.98 -18.81
C VAL A 662 -11.26 13.24 -19.23
N LEU A 663 -11.06 13.65 -20.47
CA LEU A 663 -9.74 13.92 -21.04
C LEU A 663 -9.48 15.43 -21.17
N PRO A 664 -8.21 15.89 -21.31
CA PRO A 664 -7.88 17.32 -21.43
C PRO A 664 -8.54 18.05 -22.61
#